data_AF-A0A4Q4WXH8-F1
#
_entry.id   AF-A0A4Q4WXH8-F1
#
_cell.length_a   1.000
_cell.length_b   1.000
_cell.length_c   1.000
_cell.angle_alpha   90.00
_cell.angle_beta   90.00
_cell.angle_gamma   90.00
#
_symmetry.space_group_name_H-M   'P 1'
#
loop_
_entity.id
_entity.type
_entity.pdbx_description
1 polymer ?
#
loop_
_entity_poly.entity_id
_entity_poly.type
_entity_poly.pdbx_seq_one_letter_code
_entity_poly.pdbx_strand_id
1 'polypeptide(L)'
;MTKQRPKAFLKQAKPKQKKGQKLETADDYLAAGVDFEEAAGKWRAGDAAKSMRFFRRAIDVYGEGLQRFPANFDLAYNKARVQLEIATHPVLVEKLDEPVLEALQIALESHRYALQLGPDDANTLFNTSQVLAGIAESIANDEYPQQALQLLEEAIGLQSKCLDIQEAQYSESLELERMAEEEARRENPSEEVNVTRDGPEAVISDSDEQWATVVEPVTQDTLIDTALAQLSALTTFCDVLSSNPECAPGSTLSGVEKHWSGLEHKLGVLSANSPERSQEIALNRARFVSALLEGGFRFGHIDGDSYKKGRDSAFAAENLQLETSAEALIGNARSLMAFNSAIADTKPDDQHLSTLRWDALTVSISNLNAASKIQGTDQQEIASTHLLRGDASLSLYTMGTPPTSYQSAIAQATQLLKNAEVYYRNASKLSQGREEKDVAAFRSQVVSGLQGQLSMEAVDAILAGSPRGREPAIGELQLLNSTNSEAVLYGRRRLSHSATKFRAAVPGGSGPLQLQRHPRRILRTTGARTSAMKRTAGLAVSALVSTTVTAWPNPGPDSAGRPSPSQATIVDGWDPPEYLELSELYGAPANNFSCESDRNPVVLLHGLSANREIDLNMLQKHLNERGYCTFSQTYGAHGLAPWVGGLAAMADSAGDVAAFVREVHEKTGARKKVDLVGHSEGGVMAVYVPMTQEGVSDIVEHTVALGPAIYGARYFGFTDLWYIGGQATRDIAGAVMKSLGCAACDDMATGGAVYNEFLDAEKIVQDGNKATVIVSRSDKLVTPNASRIDEEGVRNVFVQDTCPDDKVGHVGLMWDRSVWGLVINALEETYDRSFECDQGLEI
;
A
#
# COMPACT_ATOMS: atom_id res chain seq x y z
N MET A 1 27.02 -30.55 21.24
CA MET A 1 26.78 -30.76 19.80
C MET A 1 25.58 -31.68 19.64
N THR A 2 24.39 -31.10 19.63
CA THR A 2 23.10 -31.81 19.54
C THR A 2 22.38 -31.25 18.33
N LYS A 3 22.10 -32.14 17.37
CA LYS A 3 21.58 -31.88 16.03
C LYS A 3 20.34 -30.96 16.05
N GLN A 4 20.42 -29.84 15.33
CA GLN A 4 19.26 -29.04 14.95
C GLN A 4 18.32 -29.93 14.13
N ARG A 5 17.03 -29.96 14.51
CA ARG A 5 15.99 -30.63 13.74
C ARG A 5 15.47 -29.66 12.66
N PRO A 6 15.25 -30.13 11.42
CA PRO A 6 14.81 -29.31 10.29
C PRO A 6 13.38 -28.79 10.49
N LYS A 7 13.15 -27.51 10.12
CA LYS A 7 11.84 -26.83 10.10
C LYS A 7 11.14 -27.17 8.77
N ALA A 8 9.93 -27.72 8.86
CA ALA A 8 9.17 -28.25 7.73
C ALA A 8 8.28 -27.16 7.12
N PHE A 9 8.53 -26.76 5.86
CA PHE A 9 7.47 -26.28 4.96
C PHE A 9 7.01 -27.49 4.14
N LEU A 10 5.76 -27.91 4.32
CA LEU A 10 5.17 -29.02 3.57
C LEU A 10 4.72 -28.56 2.18
N LYS A 11 5.60 -28.71 1.18
CA LYS A 11 5.19 -28.89 -0.22
C LYS A 11 4.78 -30.35 -0.45
N GLN A 12 3.52 -30.68 -0.15
CA GLN A 12 2.80 -31.82 -0.77
C GLN A 12 1.32 -31.44 -0.92
N ALA A 13 0.73 -31.73 -2.08
CA ALA A 13 -0.69 -31.53 -2.33
C ALA A 13 -1.53 -32.32 -1.31
N LYS A 14 -2.13 -31.63 -0.34
CA LYS A 14 -3.06 -32.25 0.61
C LYS A 14 -4.48 -32.29 0.03
N PRO A 15 -5.21 -33.40 0.20
CA PRO A 15 -6.55 -33.57 -0.35
C PRO A 15 -7.53 -32.56 0.28
N LYS A 16 -8.41 -31.96 -0.54
CA LYS A 16 -9.51 -31.09 -0.10
C LYS A 16 -10.24 -31.72 1.10
N GLN A 17 -10.33 -31.00 2.22
CA GLN A 17 -11.09 -31.47 3.39
C GLN A 17 -12.56 -31.68 3.01
N LYS A 18 -13.08 -32.87 3.31
CA LYS A 18 -14.51 -33.15 3.24
C LYS A 18 -15.20 -32.55 4.47
N LYS A 19 -16.40 -31.98 4.28
CA LYS A 19 -17.27 -31.52 5.39
C LYS A 19 -17.36 -32.59 6.49
N GLY A 20 -16.78 -32.31 7.67
CA GLY A 20 -16.80 -33.19 8.84
C GLY A 20 -15.48 -33.89 9.21
N GLN A 21 -14.35 -33.54 8.58
CA GLN A 21 -13.04 -34.07 8.98
C GLN A 21 -12.63 -33.59 10.38
N LYS A 22 -12.22 -34.52 11.24
CA LYS A 22 -11.77 -34.24 12.61
C LYS A 22 -10.30 -33.81 12.57
N LEU A 23 -10.00 -32.62 13.11
CA LEU A 23 -8.62 -32.11 13.20
C LEU A 23 -7.90 -32.83 14.34
N GLU A 24 -6.81 -33.54 14.02
CA GLU A 24 -6.08 -34.38 15.00
C GLU A 24 -4.61 -34.01 15.13
N THR A 25 -3.96 -33.50 14.06
CA THR A 25 -2.55 -33.09 14.06
C THR A 25 -2.39 -31.57 13.94
N ALA A 26 -1.22 -31.03 14.32
CA ALA A 26 -0.93 -29.61 14.18
C ALA A 26 -1.07 -29.13 12.73
N ASP A 27 -0.64 -29.95 11.76
CA ASP A 27 -0.77 -29.61 10.34
C ASP A 27 -2.22 -29.59 9.84
N ASP A 28 -3.11 -30.38 10.44
CA ASP A 28 -4.55 -30.33 10.11
C ASP A 28 -5.16 -28.99 10.53
N TYR A 29 -4.79 -28.52 11.73
CA TYR A 29 -5.17 -27.20 12.22
C TYR A 29 -4.56 -26.08 11.38
N LEU A 30 -3.29 -26.22 11.01
CA LEU A 30 -2.60 -25.24 10.16
C LEU A 30 -3.30 -25.12 8.79
N ALA A 31 -3.53 -26.25 8.12
CA ALA A 31 -4.21 -26.28 6.83
C ALA A 31 -5.63 -25.72 6.91
N ALA A 32 -6.41 -26.11 7.93
CA ALA A 32 -7.76 -25.59 8.11
C ALA A 32 -7.79 -24.08 8.40
N GLY A 33 -6.81 -23.55 9.13
CA GLY A 33 -6.67 -22.11 9.36
C GLY A 33 -6.35 -21.37 8.06
N VAL A 34 -5.40 -21.88 7.27
CA VAL A 34 -5.04 -21.30 5.96
C VAL A 34 -6.24 -21.30 5.01
N ASP A 35 -7.03 -22.38 4.97
CA ASP A 35 -8.26 -22.44 4.17
C ASP A 35 -9.26 -21.32 4.55
N PHE A 36 -9.33 -20.97 5.84
CA PHE A 36 -10.16 -19.86 6.31
C PHE A 36 -9.58 -18.49 6.00
N GLU A 37 -8.26 -18.31 6.03
CA GLU A 37 -7.61 -17.07 5.58
C GLU A 37 -7.79 -16.83 4.09
N GLU A 38 -7.60 -17.88 3.29
CA GLU A 38 -7.93 -17.86 1.87
C GLU A 38 -9.42 -17.53 1.71
N ALA A 39 -10.34 -18.23 2.39
CA ALA A 39 -11.75 -17.84 2.32
C ALA A 39 -11.99 -16.38 2.71
N ALA A 40 -11.29 -15.84 3.70
CA ALA A 40 -11.43 -14.46 4.15
C ALA A 40 -11.06 -13.45 3.08
N GLY A 41 -9.86 -13.56 2.50
CA GLY A 41 -9.40 -12.56 1.52
C GLY A 41 -10.27 -12.51 0.25
N LYS A 42 -11.00 -13.58 -0.11
CA LYS A 42 -12.00 -13.55 -1.21
C LYS A 42 -13.12 -12.55 -0.97
N TRP A 43 -13.49 -12.29 0.28
CA TRP A 43 -14.59 -11.37 0.62
C TRP A 43 -14.09 -9.97 0.98
N ARG A 44 -12.77 -9.73 1.00
CA ARG A 44 -12.19 -8.52 1.60
C ARG A 44 -12.61 -7.23 0.90
N ALA A 45 -12.66 -7.22 -0.44
CA ALA A 45 -13.02 -6.04 -1.22
C ALA A 45 -14.55 -5.80 -1.32
N GLY A 46 -15.36 -6.86 -1.20
CA GLY A 46 -16.83 -6.78 -1.38
C GLY A 46 -17.65 -6.85 -0.09
N ASP A 47 -17.44 -7.87 0.75
CA ASP A 47 -18.13 -8.07 2.02
C ASP A 47 -17.12 -8.20 3.15
N ALA A 48 -16.60 -7.04 3.56
CA ALA A 48 -15.64 -6.91 4.66
C ALA A 48 -16.11 -7.59 5.96
N ALA A 49 -17.42 -7.58 6.23
CA ALA A 49 -17.97 -8.25 7.41
C ALA A 49 -17.89 -9.78 7.29
N LYS A 50 -18.06 -10.33 6.08
CA LYS A 50 -17.86 -11.76 5.82
C LYS A 50 -16.40 -12.15 5.82
N SER A 51 -15.53 -11.32 5.26
CA SER A 51 -14.07 -11.48 5.37
C SER A 51 -13.66 -11.56 6.85
N MET A 52 -14.14 -10.63 7.68
CA MET A 52 -13.86 -10.62 9.12
C MET A 52 -14.31 -11.91 9.81
N ARG A 53 -15.49 -12.46 9.47
CA ARG A 53 -15.97 -13.74 10.03
C ARG A 53 -15.03 -14.91 9.71
N PHE A 54 -14.51 -14.97 8.50
CA PHE A 54 -13.57 -16.02 8.10
C PHE A 54 -12.22 -15.88 8.80
N PHE A 55 -11.68 -14.67 8.91
CA PHE A 55 -10.46 -14.42 9.67
C PHE A 55 -10.59 -14.78 11.15
N ARG A 56 -11.71 -14.40 11.79
CA ARG A 56 -12.00 -14.82 13.17
C ARG A 56 -12.02 -16.35 13.29
N ARG A 57 -12.58 -17.05 12.29
CA ARG A 57 -12.57 -18.50 12.28
C ARG A 57 -11.16 -19.09 12.10
N ALA A 58 -10.31 -18.47 11.30
CA ALA A 58 -8.90 -18.86 11.20
C ALA A 58 -8.19 -18.73 12.56
N ILE A 59 -8.36 -17.60 13.25
CA ILE A 59 -7.82 -17.36 14.60
C ILE A 59 -8.30 -18.43 15.59
N ASP A 60 -9.60 -18.77 15.57
CA ASP A 60 -10.17 -19.82 16.42
C ASP A 60 -9.52 -21.17 16.15
N VAL A 61 -9.38 -21.56 14.88
CA VAL A 61 -8.77 -22.84 14.48
C VAL A 61 -7.30 -22.91 14.93
N TYR A 62 -6.52 -21.85 14.72
CA TYR A 62 -5.15 -21.81 15.23
C TYR A 62 -5.11 -21.87 16.76
N GLY A 63 -6.04 -21.18 17.44
CA GLY A 63 -6.19 -21.23 18.89
C GLY A 63 -6.52 -22.63 19.42
N GLU A 64 -7.47 -23.33 18.80
CA GLU A 64 -7.82 -24.72 19.10
C GLU A 64 -6.62 -25.66 18.89
N GLY A 65 -5.85 -25.44 17.82
CA GLY A 65 -4.62 -26.17 17.55
C GLY A 65 -3.56 -25.95 18.63
N LEU A 66 -3.34 -24.70 19.07
CA LEU A 66 -2.37 -24.35 20.12
C LEU A 66 -2.74 -24.90 21.49
N GLN A 67 -4.03 -25.08 21.81
CA GLN A 67 -4.43 -25.77 23.04
C GLN A 67 -3.94 -27.22 23.09
N ARG A 68 -3.82 -27.87 21.92
CA ARG A 68 -3.32 -29.25 21.81
C ARG A 68 -1.82 -29.32 21.56
N PHE A 69 -1.28 -28.34 20.84
CA PHE A 69 0.12 -28.26 20.41
C PHE A 69 0.75 -26.92 20.83
N PRO A 70 0.91 -26.66 22.14
CA PRO A 70 1.36 -25.35 22.65
C PRO A 70 2.82 -25.00 22.36
N ALA A 71 3.58 -25.88 21.72
CA ALA A 71 4.96 -25.61 21.29
C ALA A 71 5.08 -25.48 19.77
N ASN A 72 3.96 -25.52 19.02
CA ASN A 72 3.99 -25.42 17.58
C ASN A 72 4.11 -23.93 17.15
N PHE A 73 5.24 -23.60 16.54
CA PHE A 73 5.56 -22.25 16.09
C PHE A 73 4.63 -21.78 14.95
N ASP A 74 4.36 -22.61 13.95
CA ASP A 74 3.60 -22.21 12.76
C ASP A 74 2.15 -21.82 13.10
N LEU A 75 1.52 -22.56 14.01
CA LEU A 75 0.19 -22.21 14.53
C LEU A 75 0.21 -20.88 15.31
N ALA A 76 1.26 -20.64 16.11
CA ALA A 76 1.42 -19.41 16.86
C ALA A 76 1.66 -18.21 15.95
N TYR A 77 2.58 -18.36 14.98
CA TYR A 77 2.94 -17.35 14.00
C TYR A 77 1.75 -16.94 13.13
N ASN A 78 1.03 -17.90 12.54
CA ASN A 78 -0.10 -17.58 11.66
C ASN A 78 -1.27 -16.94 12.43
N LYS A 79 -1.56 -17.41 13.65
CA LYS A 79 -2.53 -16.74 14.52
C LYS A 79 -2.17 -15.28 14.76
N ALA A 80 -0.91 -15.01 15.12
CA ALA A 80 -0.42 -13.68 15.39
C ALA A 80 -0.50 -12.78 14.14
N ARG A 81 -0.01 -13.27 12.99
CA ARG A 81 -0.06 -12.58 11.70
C ARG A 81 -1.49 -12.18 11.30
N VAL A 82 -2.45 -13.09 11.40
CA VAL A 82 -3.86 -12.80 11.07
C VAL A 82 -4.46 -11.74 11.98
N GLN A 83 -4.11 -11.77 13.28
CA GLN A 83 -4.56 -10.73 14.22
C GLN A 83 -3.98 -9.36 13.89
N LEU A 84 -2.70 -9.30 13.50
CA LEU A 84 -2.07 -8.08 13.02
C LEU A 84 -2.75 -7.58 11.74
N GLU A 85 -3.02 -8.45 10.76
CA GLU A 85 -3.71 -8.08 9.52
C GLU A 85 -5.09 -7.48 9.78
N ILE A 86 -5.89 -8.10 10.67
CA ILE A 86 -7.19 -7.57 11.06
C ILE A 86 -7.07 -6.19 11.74
N ALA A 87 -6.05 -6.00 12.57
CA ALA A 87 -5.86 -4.78 13.34
C ALA A 87 -5.28 -3.61 12.53
N THR A 88 -4.73 -3.85 11.34
CA THR A 88 -4.06 -2.82 10.53
C THR A 88 -4.67 -2.64 9.14
N HIS A 89 -5.33 -3.65 8.58
CA HIS A 89 -5.89 -3.54 7.23
C HIS A 89 -7.06 -2.55 7.22
N PRO A 90 -7.03 -1.49 6.37
CA PRO A 90 -8.02 -0.41 6.40
C PRO A 90 -9.46 -0.92 6.41
N VAL A 91 -9.82 -1.78 5.44
CA VAL A 91 -11.19 -2.29 5.32
C VAL A 91 -11.65 -3.15 6.52
N LEU A 92 -10.73 -3.86 7.18
CA LEU A 92 -11.06 -4.77 8.28
C LEU A 92 -11.18 -4.03 9.60
N VAL A 93 -10.35 -3.00 9.82
CA VAL A 93 -10.35 -2.17 11.02
C VAL A 93 -11.74 -1.57 11.31
N GLU A 94 -12.51 -1.21 10.27
CA GLU A 94 -13.90 -0.74 10.42
C GLU A 94 -14.88 -1.77 10.98
N LYS A 95 -14.53 -3.05 10.87
CA LYS A 95 -15.39 -4.17 11.24
C LYS A 95 -15.00 -4.78 12.58
N LEU A 96 -14.04 -4.16 13.28
CA LEU A 96 -13.71 -4.52 14.65
C LEU A 96 -14.90 -4.21 15.57
N ASP A 97 -15.17 -5.10 16.51
CA ASP A 97 -16.19 -4.85 17.55
C ASP A 97 -15.56 -4.07 18.73
N GLU A 98 -14.25 -4.21 18.88
CA GLU A 98 -13.38 -3.59 19.87
C GLU A 98 -12.59 -2.39 19.28
N PRO A 99 -12.08 -1.47 20.13
CA PRO A 99 -11.16 -0.44 19.68
C PRO A 99 -9.87 -1.03 19.10
N VAL A 100 -9.29 -0.35 18.09
CA VAL A 100 -8.03 -0.78 17.44
C VAL A 100 -6.90 -1.03 18.44
N LEU A 101 -6.78 -0.19 19.47
CA LEU A 101 -5.79 -0.36 20.54
C LEU A 101 -5.95 -1.71 21.27
N GLU A 102 -7.17 -2.14 21.52
CA GLU A 102 -7.46 -3.43 22.17
C GLU A 102 -7.12 -4.60 21.21
N ALA A 103 -7.48 -4.49 19.93
CA ALA A 103 -7.10 -5.48 18.91
C ALA A 103 -5.57 -5.63 18.76
N LEU A 104 -4.83 -4.52 18.77
CA LEU A 104 -3.37 -4.53 18.72
C LEU A 104 -2.75 -5.14 19.99
N GLN A 105 -3.33 -4.90 21.17
CA GLN A 105 -2.88 -5.54 22.42
C GLN A 105 -3.07 -7.06 22.38
N ILE A 106 -4.21 -7.53 21.85
CA ILE A 106 -4.47 -8.96 21.63
C ILE A 106 -3.44 -9.54 20.64
N ALA A 107 -3.16 -8.85 19.54
CA ALA A 107 -2.14 -9.25 18.58
C ALA A 107 -0.76 -9.33 19.23
N LEU A 108 -0.39 -8.36 20.08
CA LEU A 108 0.90 -8.32 20.77
C LEU A 108 1.10 -9.54 21.68
N GLU A 109 0.07 -9.98 22.39
CA GLU A 109 0.14 -11.20 23.21
C GLU A 109 0.45 -12.43 22.38
N SER A 110 -0.23 -12.62 21.24
CA SER A 110 0.05 -13.72 20.32
C SER A 110 1.43 -13.60 19.67
N HIS A 111 1.86 -12.40 19.31
CA HIS A 111 3.19 -12.15 18.74
C HIS A 111 4.31 -12.44 19.74
N ARG A 112 4.17 -12.02 21.01
CA ARG A 112 5.11 -12.37 22.08
C ARG A 112 5.18 -13.87 22.32
N TYR A 113 4.05 -14.56 22.23
CA TYR A 113 4.02 -16.02 22.32
C TYR A 113 4.74 -16.70 21.14
N ALA A 114 4.48 -16.26 19.91
CA ALA A 114 5.21 -16.74 18.73
C ALA A 114 6.72 -16.47 18.84
N LEU A 115 7.10 -15.28 19.31
CA LEU A 115 8.50 -14.88 19.50
C LEU A 115 9.22 -15.71 20.59
N GLN A 116 8.51 -16.17 21.63
CA GLN A 116 9.07 -17.11 22.60
C GLN A 116 9.40 -18.48 21.97
N LEU A 117 8.60 -18.92 20.99
CA LEU A 117 8.82 -20.18 20.28
C LEU A 117 9.87 -20.05 19.16
N GLY A 118 9.95 -18.89 18.51
CA GLY A 118 10.90 -18.58 17.44
C GLY A 118 11.60 -17.23 17.63
N PRO A 119 12.57 -17.12 18.57
CA PRO A 119 13.18 -15.83 18.94
C PRO A 119 14.08 -15.21 17.87
N ASP A 120 14.54 -16.01 16.90
CA ASP A 120 15.44 -15.61 15.80
C ASP A 120 14.74 -15.67 14.44
N ASP A 121 13.40 -15.77 14.42
CA ASP A 121 12.63 -15.73 13.19
C ASP A 121 12.42 -14.28 12.74
N ALA A 122 12.99 -13.90 11.58
CA ALA A 122 12.97 -12.53 11.07
C ALA A 122 11.54 -11.98 10.90
N ASN A 123 10.63 -12.78 10.33
CA ASN A 123 9.24 -12.37 10.12
C ASN A 123 8.50 -12.13 11.45
N THR A 124 8.74 -12.98 12.45
CA THR A 124 8.17 -12.80 13.79
C THR A 124 8.72 -11.55 14.46
N LEU A 125 10.04 -11.30 14.36
CA LEU A 125 10.67 -10.09 14.88
C LEU A 125 10.08 -8.83 14.23
N PHE A 126 10.01 -8.80 12.90
CA PHE A 126 9.45 -7.69 12.14
C PHE A 126 7.99 -7.44 12.52
N ASN A 127 7.12 -8.45 12.45
CA ASN A 127 5.69 -8.28 12.75
C ASN A 127 5.43 -7.89 14.20
N THR A 128 6.18 -8.45 15.17
CA THR A 128 6.07 -8.03 16.58
C THR A 128 6.44 -6.55 16.74
N SER A 129 7.48 -6.08 16.04
CA SER A 129 7.88 -4.67 16.06
C SER A 129 6.80 -3.74 15.49
N GLN A 130 6.10 -4.16 14.43
CA GLN A 130 4.99 -3.39 13.84
C GLN A 130 3.83 -3.24 14.85
N VAL A 131 3.49 -4.30 15.58
CA VAL A 131 2.43 -4.25 16.61
C VAL A 131 2.81 -3.29 17.73
N LEU A 132 4.05 -3.38 18.22
CA LEU A 132 4.57 -2.50 19.27
C LEU A 132 4.54 -1.03 18.84
N ALA A 133 4.99 -0.73 17.62
CA ALA A 133 4.96 0.61 17.05
C ALA A 133 3.53 1.14 16.91
N GLY A 134 2.59 0.33 16.38
CA GLY A 134 1.19 0.73 16.24
C GLY A 134 0.49 0.99 17.58
N ILE A 135 0.79 0.22 18.63
CA ILE A 135 0.31 0.50 19.99
C ILE A 135 0.89 1.82 20.49
N ALA A 136 2.20 2.02 20.32
CA ALA A 136 2.88 3.23 20.77
C ALA A 136 2.31 4.48 20.11
N GLU A 137 2.08 4.47 18.80
CA GLU A 137 1.44 5.57 18.05
C GLU A 137 0.03 5.88 18.58
N SER A 138 -0.73 4.83 18.90
CA SER A 138 -2.10 4.97 19.43
C SER A 138 -2.15 5.61 20.81
N ILE A 139 -1.12 5.43 21.65
CA ILE A 139 -1.06 5.97 23.03
C ILE A 139 -0.13 7.19 23.17
N ALA A 140 0.61 7.54 22.11
CA ALA A 140 1.59 8.63 22.08
C ALA A 140 0.99 10.01 22.41
N ASN A 141 -0.27 10.23 22.01
CA ASN A 141 -0.97 11.51 22.16
C ASN A 141 -1.82 11.60 23.45
N ASP A 142 -1.85 10.54 24.29
CA ASP A 142 -2.69 10.39 25.49
C ASP A 142 -1.87 10.07 26.77
N GLU A 143 -2.55 9.73 27.89
CA GLU A 143 -2.08 9.66 29.30
C GLU A 143 -0.75 8.91 29.61
N TYR A 144 -0.08 8.25 28.66
CA TYR A 144 1.03 7.31 28.91
C TYR A 144 2.27 7.45 27.99
N PRO A 145 2.87 8.65 27.82
CA PRO A 145 4.02 8.86 26.92
C PRO A 145 5.25 8.01 27.29
N GLN A 146 5.46 7.73 28.58
CA GLN A 146 6.54 6.84 29.03
C GLN A 146 6.36 5.40 28.54
N GLN A 147 5.12 4.92 28.49
CA GLN A 147 4.81 3.59 28.00
C GLN A 147 5.01 3.52 26.48
N ALA A 148 4.64 4.57 25.74
CA ALA A 148 4.90 4.67 24.31
C ALA A 148 6.41 4.55 24.00
N LEU A 149 7.26 5.27 24.75
CA LEU A 149 8.72 5.19 24.59
C LEU A 149 9.27 3.78 24.86
N GLN A 150 8.76 3.08 25.88
CA GLN A 150 9.17 1.71 26.19
C GLN A 150 8.82 0.72 25.05
N LEU A 151 7.62 0.85 24.48
CA LEU A 151 7.19 0.01 23.36
C LEU A 151 8.01 0.28 22.10
N LEU A 152 8.31 1.55 21.81
CA LEU A 152 9.17 1.94 20.68
C LEU A 152 10.60 1.46 20.86
N GLU A 153 11.17 1.54 22.07
CA GLU A 153 12.50 1.01 22.37
C GLU A 153 12.55 -0.52 22.15
N GLU A 154 11.51 -1.25 22.59
CA GLU A 154 11.36 -2.68 22.30
C GLU A 154 11.27 -2.93 20.78
N ALA A 155 10.43 -2.17 20.05
CA ALA A 155 10.27 -2.29 18.60
C ALA A 155 11.58 -2.06 17.84
N ILE A 156 12.30 -0.98 18.15
CA ILE A 156 13.59 -0.63 17.54
C ILE A 156 14.63 -1.74 17.79
N GLY A 157 14.63 -2.33 18.98
CA GLY A 157 15.50 -3.46 19.32
C GLY A 157 15.20 -4.71 18.48
N LEU A 158 13.92 -5.04 18.30
CA LEU A 158 13.49 -6.17 17.45
C LEU A 158 13.80 -5.92 15.97
N GLN A 159 13.63 -4.69 15.48
CA GLN A 159 13.97 -4.29 14.10
C GLN A 159 15.46 -4.36 13.84
N SER A 160 16.31 -3.87 14.77
CA SER A 160 17.76 -4.04 14.68
C SER A 160 18.15 -5.51 14.56
N LYS A 161 17.59 -6.37 15.42
CA LYS A 161 17.86 -7.81 15.38
C LYS A 161 17.36 -8.45 14.08
N CYS A 162 16.17 -8.07 13.62
CA CYS A 162 15.60 -8.54 12.36
C CYS A 162 16.51 -8.18 11.17
N LEU A 163 16.95 -6.92 11.10
CA LEU A 163 17.81 -6.43 10.03
C LEU A 163 19.17 -7.16 10.03
N ASP A 164 19.79 -7.38 11.19
CA ASP A 164 21.06 -8.12 11.28
C ASP A 164 20.91 -9.59 10.79
N ILE A 165 19.77 -10.23 11.09
CA ILE A 165 19.48 -11.59 10.61
C ILE A 165 19.24 -11.60 9.11
N GLN A 166 18.44 -10.66 8.61
CA GLN A 166 18.13 -10.53 7.19
C GLN A 166 19.40 -10.22 6.37
N GLU A 167 20.29 -9.35 6.84
CA GLU A 167 21.57 -9.08 6.18
C GLU A 167 22.46 -10.32 6.10
N ALA A 168 22.51 -11.12 7.17
CA ALA A 168 23.25 -12.37 7.16
C ALA A 168 22.66 -13.36 6.14
N GLN A 169 21.33 -13.47 6.08
CA GLN A 169 20.61 -14.32 5.12
C GLN A 169 20.83 -13.85 3.68
N TYR A 170 20.78 -12.54 3.43
CA TYR A 170 21.05 -11.94 2.12
C TYR A 170 22.51 -12.15 1.68
N SER A 171 23.45 -12.01 2.61
CA SER A 171 24.87 -12.25 2.32
C SER A 171 25.14 -13.73 2.02
N GLU A 172 24.50 -14.63 2.77
CA GLU A 172 24.58 -16.08 2.53
C GLU A 172 23.99 -16.45 1.17
N SER A 173 22.84 -15.87 0.78
CA SER A 173 22.26 -16.12 -0.54
C SER A 173 23.17 -15.64 -1.67
N LEU A 174 23.80 -14.48 -1.53
CA LEU A 174 24.77 -13.97 -2.52
C LEU A 174 26.02 -14.85 -2.62
N GLU A 175 26.53 -15.36 -1.49
CA GLU A 175 27.70 -16.24 -1.51
C GLU A 175 27.37 -17.60 -2.13
N LEU A 176 26.17 -18.14 -1.85
CA LEU A 176 25.70 -19.37 -2.49
C LEU A 176 25.56 -19.19 -4.01
N GLU A 177 25.05 -18.04 -4.46
CA GLU A 177 24.97 -17.67 -5.88
C GLU A 177 26.38 -17.58 -6.49
N ARG A 178 27.31 -16.88 -5.83
CA ARG A 178 28.71 -16.75 -6.28
C ARG A 178 29.44 -18.10 -6.34
N MET A 179 29.21 -18.98 -5.36
CA MET A 179 29.80 -20.33 -5.33
C MET A 179 29.24 -21.19 -6.46
N ALA A 180 27.94 -21.11 -6.73
CA ALA A 180 27.32 -21.79 -7.87
C ALA A 180 27.90 -21.28 -9.20
N GLU A 181 28.12 -19.97 -9.35
CA GLU A 181 28.79 -19.39 -10.52
C GLU A 181 30.25 -19.82 -10.66
N GLU A 182 31.01 -19.90 -9.55
CA GLU A 182 32.41 -20.35 -9.57
C GLU A 182 32.54 -21.85 -9.87
N GLU A 183 31.64 -22.68 -9.36
CA GLU A 183 31.58 -24.11 -9.65
C GLU A 183 31.26 -24.34 -11.13
N ALA A 184 30.29 -23.60 -11.66
CA ALA A 184 30.00 -23.56 -13.10
C ALA A 184 31.22 -23.13 -13.95
N ARG A 185 32.04 -22.18 -13.46
CA ARG A 185 33.30 -21.78 -14.11
C ARG A 185 34.42 -22.82 -14.01
N ARG A 186 34.48 -23.60 -12.92
CA ARG A 186 35.55 -24.62 -12.72
C ARG A 186 35.33 -25.87 -13.55
N GLU A 187 34.08 -26.22 -13.82
CA GLU A 187 33.74 -27.37 -14.65
C GLU A 187 34.06 -27.13 -16.15
N ASN A 188 34.29 -25.88 -16.57
CA ASN A 188 34.68 -25.51 -17.94
C ASN A 188 35.95 -24.59 -17.99
N PRO A 189 37.18 -25.15 -17.93
CA PRO A 189 38.42 -24.35 -17.74
C PRO A 189 39.00 -23.68 -18.98
N SER A 190 38.42 -23.87 -20.17
CA SER A 190 38.99 -23.40 -21.43
C SER A 190 38.01 -22.53 -22.21
N GLU A 191 37.83 -21.29 -21.76
CA GLU A 191 37.47 -20.14 -22.60
C GLU A 191 37.80 -18.84 -21.84
N GLU A 192 38.78 -18.07 -22.35
CA GLU A 192 38.80 -16.63 -22.07
C GLU A 192 37.56 -16.02 -22.72
N VAL A 193 36.63 -15.62 -21.85
CA VAL A 193 35.39 -14.87 -22.05
C VAL A 193 35.25 -14.19 -23.42
N ASN A 194 34.49 -14.84 -24.30
CA ASN A 194 33.51 -14.14 -25.11
C ASN A 194 32.21 -14.94 -25.00
N VAL A 195 31.18 -14.28 -24.48
CA VAL A 195 29.94 -14.88 -23.96
C VAL A 195 29.14 -15.52 -25.11
N THR A 196 29.38 -16.80 -25.36
CA THR A 196 28.55 -17.72 -26.16
C THR A 196 29.06 -19.15 -25.96
N ARG A 197 28.24 -20.09 -25.44
CA ARG A 197 28.05 -21.48 -25.94
C ARG A 197 27.49 -22.50 -24.92
N ASP A 198 26.52 -23.26 -25.43
CA ASP A 198 26.26 -24.71 -25.31
C ASP A 198 27.16 -25.63 -24.43
N GLY A 199 26.49 -26.38 -23.52
CA GLY A 199 26.71 -27.80 -23.11
C GLY A 199 27.78 -28.09 -22.02
N PRO A 200 27.80 -29.28 -21.35
CA PRO A 200 27.00 -30.52 -21.52
C PRO A 200 26.39 -31.15 -20.21
N GLU A 201 25.56 -32.18 -20.40
CA GLU A 201 24.90 -33.01 -19.38
C GLU A 201 25.85 -33.69 -18.37
N ALA A 202 25.54 -33.57 -17.07
CA ALA A 202 26.08 -34.41 -16.01
C ALA A 202 25.01 -35.39 -15.50
N VAL A 203 25.27 -36.69 -15.69
CA VAL A 203 24.48 -37.80 -15.14
C VAL A 203 24.76 -37.89 -13.65
N ILE A 204 23.77 -37.56 -12.80
CA ILE A 204 23.81 -37.84 -11.37
C ILE A 204 22.95 -39.06 -11.07
N SER A 205 23.62 -40.08 -10.51
CA SER A 205 23.07 -41.35 -10.08
C SER A 205 22.17 -41.23 -8.85
N ASP A 206 21.12 -42.05 -8.83
CA ASP A 206 20.28 -42.40 -7.67
C ASP A 206 21.06 -42.50 -6.34
N SER A 207 20.89 -41.53 -5.46
CA SER A 207 20.97 -41.74 -4.00
C SER A 207 20.41 -40.54 -3.23
N ASP A 208 19.37 -40.82 -2.43
CA ASP A 208 18.81 -40.07 -1.32
C ASP A 208 18.19 -38.68 -1.60
N GLU A 209 16.87 -38.69 -1.84
CA GLU A 209 15.99 -37.52 -1.81
C GLU A 209 16.07 -36.76 -0.47
N GLN A 210 16.92 -35.74 -0.41
CA GLN A 210 16.99 -34.81 0.70
C GLN A 210 16.13 -33.57 0.38
N TRP A 211 14.97 -33.47 1.03
CA TRP A 211 13.94 -32.45 0.80
C TRP A 211 14.45 -31.05 1.18
N ALA A 212 14.46 -30.11 0.23
CA ALA A 212 14.83 -28.71 0.43
C ALA A 212 13.59 -27.83 0.69
N THR A 213 13.58 -27.13 1.81
CA THR A 213 12.57 -26.14 2.22
C THR A 213 12.74 -24.86 1.40
N VAL A 214 11.72 -24.42 0.66
CA VAL A 214 11.76 -23.12 -0.03
C VAL A 214 11.54 -22.02 1.00
N VAL A 215 12.63 -21.39 1.44
CA VAL A 215 12.61 -20.15 2.21
C VAL A 215 12.55 -19.01 1.19
N GLU A 216 11.61 -18.07 1.35
CA GLU A 216 11.62 -16.85 0.54
C GLU A 216 12.97 -16.14 0.72
N PRO A 217 13.70 -15.84 -0.37
CA PRO A 217 14.99 -15.20 -0.24
C PRO A 217 14.79 -13.80 0.33
N VAL A 218 15.60 -13.45 1.32
CA VAL A 218 15.72 -12.05 1.73
C VAL A 218 16.24 -11.27 0.53
N THR A 219 15.58 -10.17 0.18
CA THR A 219 15.99 -9.28 -0.92
C THR A 219 16.52 -7.95 -0.39
N GLN A 220 17.12 -7.13 -1.25
CA GLN A 220 17.43 -5.74 -0.89
C GLN A 220 16.18 -4.98 -0.46
N ASP A 221 15.03 -5.21 -1.10
CA ASP A 221 13.76 -4.61 -0.71
C ASP A 221 13.35 -4.99 0.72
N THR A 222 13.54 -6.26 1.09
CA THR A 222 13.28 -6.72 2.45
C THR A 222 14.13 -5.98 3.48
N LEU A 223 15.41 -5.72 3.16
CA LEU A 223 16.31 -4.94 4.02
C LEU A 223 15.88 -3.47 4.10
N ILE A 224 15.49 -2.88 2.97
CA ILE A 224 15.00 -1.49 2.92
C ILE A 224 13.73 -1.36 3.76
N ASP A 225 12.75 -2.25 3.62
CA ASP A 225 11.49 -2.19 4.36
C ASP A 225 11.71 -2.25 5.88
N THR A 226 12.59 -3.16 6.34
CA THR A 226 12.96 -3.23 7.76
C THR A 226 13.69 -1.96 8.24
N ALA A 227 14.61 -1.43 7.42
CA ALA A 227 15.35 -0.21 7.74
C ALA A 227 14.45 1.04 7.79
N LEU A 228 13.49 1.15 6.86
CA LEU A 228 12.49 2.23 6.83
C LEU A 228 11.51 2.13 8.00
N ALA A 229 11.07 0.91 8.36
CA ALA A 229 10.27 0.70 9.56
C ALA A 229 11.01 1.12 10.84
N GLN A 230 12.32 0.87 10.91
CA GLN A 230 13.15 1.33 12.02
C GLN A 230 13.30 2.85 12.06
N LEU A 231 13.50 3.51 10.91
CA LEU A 231 13.49 4.97 10.80
C LEU A 231 12.15 5.56 11.29
N SER A 232 11.03 4.96 10.93
CA SER A 232 9.70 5.41 11.36
C SER A 232 9.53 5.29 12.88
N ALA A 233 9.93 4.16 13.48
CA ALA A 233 9.89 3.98 14.94
C ALA A 233 10.79 4.98 15.67
N LEU A 234 12.01 5.22 15.17
CA LEU A 234 12.93 6.23 15.71
C LEU A 234 12.37 7.66 15.58
N THR A 235 11.70 7.97 14.47
CA THR A 235 11.03 9.27 14.25
C THR A 235 9.92 9.47 15.28
N THR A 236 9.04 8.48 15.45
CA THR A 236 7.96 8.51 16.43
C THR A 236 8.49 8.62 17.86
N PHE A 237 9.60 7.94 18.17
CA PHE A 237 10.26 8.05 19.47
C PHE A 237 10.71 9.49 19.76
N CYS A 238 11.37 10.13 18.77
CA CYS A 238 11.77 11.54 18.86
C CYS A 238 10.56 12.46 19.01
N ASP A 239 9.47 12.23 18.29
CA ASP A 239 8.26 13.05 18.33
C ASP A 239 7.55 12.97 19.69
N VAL A 240 7.41 11.76 20.25
CA VAL A 240 6.83 11.53 21.59
C VAL A 240 7.65 12.25 22.65
N LEU A 241 8.97 12.10 22.60
CA LEU A 241 9.89 12.69 23.56
C LEU A 241 9.90 14.22 23.47
N SER A 242 9.91 14.77 22.25
CA SER A 242 9.88 16.21 21.96
C SER A 242 8.55 16.86 22.36
N SER A 243 7.45 16.13 22.24
CA SER A 243 6.11 16.58 22.63
C SER A 243 5.89 16.50 24.15
N ASN A 244 6.60 15.60 24.84
CA ASN A 244 6.45 15.34 26.27
C ASN A 244 7.81 15.35 27.01
N PRO A 245 8.52 16.48 27.09
CA PRO A 245 9.91 16.51 27.60
C PRO A 245 10.04 16.11 29.08
N GLU A 246 8.94 16.16 29.84
CA GLU A 246 8.88 15.70 31.23
C GLU A 246 8.82 14.17 31.39
N CYS A 247 8.53 13.43 30.31
CA CYS A 247 8.33 11.98 30.40
C CYS A 247 9.66 11.21 30.55
N ALA A 248 10.76 11.74 30.05
CA ALA A 248 12.09 11.13 30.15
C ALA A 248 13.20 12.20 30.13
N PRO A 249 14.39 11.94 30.71
CA PRO A 249 15.49 12.90 30.69
C PRO A 249 16.04 13.08 29.27
N GLY A 250 16.63 14.25 28.97
CA GLY A 250 17.22 14.54 27.64
C GLY A 250 18.31 13.55 27.20
N SER A 251 18.98 12.88 28.15
CA SER A 251 19.93 11.79 27.86
C SER A 251 19.32 10.61 27.10
N THR A 252 17.99 10.50 27.08
CA THR A 252 17.26 9.48 26.31
C THR A 252 17.47 9.67 24.80
N LEU A 253 17.67 10.91 24.32
CA LEU A 253 18.00 11.18 22.91
C LEU A 253 19.37 10.59 22.52
N SER A 254 20.34 10.53 23.44
CA SER A 254 21.64 9.90 23.15
C SER A 254 21.51 8.39 22.90
N GLY A 255 20.45 7.75 23.41
CA GLY A 255 20.12 6.36 23.09
C GLY A 255 19.71 6.20 21.62
N VAL A 256 18.95 7.16 21.08
CA VAL A 256 18.53 7.21 19.67
C VAL A 256 19.75 7.32 18.75
N GLU A 257 20.73 8.15 19.09
CA GLU A 257 21.97 8.32 18.30
C GLU A 257 22.74 7.00 18.13
N LYS A 258 22.71 6.13 19.14
CA LYS A 258 23.35 4.81 19.07
C LYS A 258 22.69 3.93 18.00
N HIS A 259 21.36 3.85 17.98
CA HIS A 259 20.63 3.10 16.96
C HIS A 259 20.79 3.72 15.58
N TRP A 260 20.79 5.06 15.50
CA TRP A 260 20.99 5.79 14.26
C TRP A 260 22.36 5.51 13.62
N SER A 261 23.45 5.52 14.41
CA SER A 261 24.81 5.39 13.85
C SER A 261 25.04 4.11 13.04
N GLY A 262 24.46 2.98 13.48
CA GLY A 262 24.50 1.71 12.75
C GLY A 262 23.59 1.73 11.52
N LEU A 263 22.39 2.29 11.65
CA LEU A 263 21.40 2.34 10.58
C LEU A 263 21.80 3.29 9.44
N GLU A 264 22.42 4.43 9.74
CA GLU A 264 22.85 5.42 8.74
C GLU A 264 23.82 4.83 7.72
N HIS A 265 24.78 4.02 8.19
CA HIS A 265 25.71 3.34 7.31
C HIS A 265 25.00 2.33 6.39
N LYS A 266 24.10 1.52 6.95
CA LYS A 266 23.32 0.52 6.20
C LYS A 266 22.45 1.18 5.13
N LEU A 267 21.74 2.25 5.48
CA LEU A 267 20.92 3.03 4.54
C LEU A 267 21.73 3.62 3.39
N GLY A 268 22.97 4.05 3.65
CA GLY A 268 23.86 4.54 2.59
C GLY A 268 24.21 3.45 1.57
N VAL A 269 24.46 2.23 2.04
CA VAL A 269 24.73 1.06 1.17
C VAL A 269 23.47 0.66 0.41
N LEU A 270 22.33 0.54 1.09
CA LEU A 270 21.05 0.19 0.46
C LEU A 270 20.62 1.22 -0.59
N SER A 271 20.74 2.51 -0.29
CA SER A 271 20.41 3.57 -1.25
C SER A 271 21.32 3.58 -2.48
N ALA A 272 22.58 3.15 -2.37
CA ALA A 272 23.49 3.06 -3.50
C ALA A 272 23.19 1.84 -4.39
N ASN A 273 22.71 0.75 -3.78
CA ASN A 273 22.40 -0.49 -4.47
C ASN A 273 20.97 -0.52 -5.05
N SER A 274 20.07 0.33 -4.57
CA SER A 274 18.65 0.39 -4.99
C SER A 274 18.24 1.82 -5.41
N PRO A 275 18.73 2.33 -6.57
CA PRO A 275 18.47 3.71 -7.02
C PRO A 275 16.97 4.07 -7.12
N GLU A 276 16.14 3.11 -7.49
CA GLU A 276 14.68 3.23 -7.62
C GLU A 276 13.97 3.49 -6.29
N ARG A 277 14.57 3.10 -5.16
CA ARG A 277 14.07 3.39 -3.80
C ARG A 277 14.87 4.46 -3.05
N SER A 278 15.86 5.06 -3.71
CA SER A 278 16.73 6.06 -3.08
C SER A 278 16.00 7.31 -2.60
N GLN A 279 14.92 7.72 -3.28
CA GLN A 279 14.07 8.84 -2.86
C GLN A 279 13.30 8.53 -1.57
N GLU A 280 12.74 7.33 -1.46
CA GLU A 280 12.02 6.86 -0.28
C GLU A 280 12.93 6.82 0.95
N ILE A 281 14.14 6.28 0.78
CA ILE A 281 15.18 6.26 1.81
C ILE A 281 15.57 7.68 2.22
N ALA A 282 15.80 8.57 1.25
CA ALA A 282 16.17 9.96 1.51
C ALA A 282 15.08 10.70 2.29
N LEU A 283 13.81 10.49 1.94
CA LEU A 283 12.66 11.15 2.58
C LEU A 283 12.48 10.70 4.02
N ASN A 284 12.51 9.40 4.28
CA ASN A 284 12.40 8.86 5.65
C ASN A 284 13.59 9.29 6.51
N ARG A 285 14.81 9.33 5.95
CA ARG A 285 15.98 9.90 6.63
C ARG A 285 15.79 11.38 6.97
N ALA A 286 15.29 12.18 6.02
CA ALA A 286 15.08 13.61 6.23
C ALA A 286 14.02 13.88 7.33
N ARG A 287 12.96 13.08 7.37
CA ARG A 287 11.93 13.10 8.44
C ARG A 287 12.55 12.78 9.80
N PHE A 288 13.27 11.67 9.91
CA PHE A 288 13.92 11.25 11.16
C PHE A 288 14.92 12.30 11.67
N VAL A 289 15.83 12.78 10.81
CA VAL A 289 16.83 13.78 11.19
C VAL A 289 16.15 15.06 11.68
N SER A 290 15.04 15.47 11.06
CA SER A 290 14.29 16.65 11.48
C SER A 290 13.67 16.49 12.87
N ALA A 291 13.10 15.32 13.17
CA ALA A 291 12.55 15.00 14.49
C ALA A 291 13.65 14.92 15.57
N LEU A 292 14.80 14.33 15.24
CA LEU A 292 15.96 14.27 16.14
C LEU A 292 16.48 15.68 16.48
N LEU A 293 16.59 16.55 15.46
CA LEU A 293 17.01 17.94 15.66
C LEU A 293 15.96 18.75 16.46
N GLU A 294 14.66 18.49 16.26
CA GLU A 294 13.61 19.09 17.09
C GLU A 294 13.82 18.76 18.57
N GLY A 295 14.02 17.47 18.87
CA GLY A 295 14.33 17.00 20.21
C GLY A 295 15.58 17.70 20.75
N GLY A 296 16.70 17.63 20.01
CA GLY A 296 17.94 18.27 20.40
C GLY A 296 17.78 19.76 20.75
N PHE A 297 16.97 20.49 19.98
CA PHE A 297 16.69 21.90 20.24
C PHE A 297 15.82 22.09 21.49
N ARG A 298 14.74 21.33 21.63
CA ARG A 298 13.81 21.42 22.79
C ARG A 298 14.48 21.05 24.11
N PHE A 299 15.43 20.11 24.10
CA PHE A 299 16.24 19.76 25.28
C PHE A 299 17.47 20.67 25.47
N GLY A 300 17.67 21.65 24.58
CA GLY A 300 18.77 22.63 24.68
C GLY A 300 20.15 22.08 24.36
N HIS A 301 20.24 20.95 23.64
CA HIS A 301 21.49 20.37 23.15
C HIS A 301 22.04 21.10 21.92
N ILE A 302 21.17 21.69 21.10
CA ILE A 302 21.54 22.52 19.95
C ILE A 302 20.82 23.87 19.96
N ASP A 303 21.39 24.87 19.30
CA ASP A 303 20.75 26.17 19.09
C ASP A 303 19.84 26.19 17.84
N GLY A 304 19.10 27.28 17.64
CA GLY A 304 18.12 27.40 16.56
C GLY A 304 18.75 27.48 15.17
N ASP A 305 19.94 28.07 15.05
CA ASP A 305 20.70 28.12 13.79
C ASP A 305 21.21 26.72 13.39
N SER A 306 21.67 25.94 14.37
CA SER A 306 22.10 24.55 14.19
C SER A 306 20.92 23.66 13.80
N TYR A 307 19.76 23.83 14.43
CA TYR A 307 18.54 23.14 14.04
C TYR A 307 18.15 23.49 12.60
N LYS A 308 18.09 24.79 12.25
CA LYS A 308 17.80 25.23 10.88
C LYS A 308 18.75 24.60 9.87
N LYS A 309 20.06 24.72 10.11
CA LYS A 309 21.10 24.21 9.20
C LYS A 309 21.00 22.70 9.02
N GLY A 310 20.83 21.94 10.11
CA GLY A 310 20.69 20.49 10.04
C GLY A 310 19.45 20.06 9.24
N ARG A 311 18.30 20.72 9.48
CA ARG A 311 17.05 20.44 8.78
C ARG A 311 17.14 20.80 7.29
N ASP A 312 17.69 21.97 6.97
CA ASP A 312 17.92 22.40 5.58
C ASP A 312 18.81 21.39 4.84
N SER A 313 19.92 20.97 5.46
CA SER A 313 20.81 19.95 4.88
C SER A 313 20.11 18.61 4.67
N ALA A 314 19.23 18.20 5.59
CA ALA A 314 18.48 16.95 5.46
C ALA A 314 17.54 16.96 4.24
N PHE A 315 16.94 18.11 3.92
CA PHE A 315 16.06 18.29 2.76
C PHE A 315 16.76 18.80 1.49
N ALA A 316 18.07 19.02 1.53
CA ALA A 316 18.86 19.39 0.36
C ALA A 316 19.46 18.18 -0.39
N ALA A 317 19.15 16.95 0.04
CA ALA A 317 19.63 15.74 -0.60
C ALA A 317 19.08 15.61 -2.03
N GLU A 318 19.96 15.41 -3.02
CA GLU A 318 19.62 15.40 -4.45
C GLU A 318 18.56 14.34 -4.80
N ASN A 319 18.65 13.19 -4.15
CA ASN A 319 17.73 12.05 -4.28
C ASN A 319 16.30 12.34 -3.79
N LEU A 320 16.02 13.44 -3.07
CA LEU A 320 14.64 13.81 -2.71
C LEU A 320 13.82 14.34 -3.89
N GLN A 321 14.47 14.94 -4.89
CA GLN A 321 13.82 15.53 -6.07
C GLN A 321 12.60 16.42 -5.68
N LEU A 322 12.82 17.39 -4.79
CA LEU A 322 11.75 18.25 -4.26
C LEU A 322 10.95 19.00 -5.35
N GLU A 323 11.48 19.14 -6.55
CA GLU A 323 10.80 19.82 -7.66
C GLU A 323 9.68 18.97 -8.27
N THR A 324 9.75 17.64 -8.12
CA THR A 324 8.85 16.68 -8.77
C THR A 324 8.11 15.77 -7.78
N SER A 325 8.47 15.76 -6.50
CA SER A 325 7.84 14.90 -5.48
C SER A 325 6.93 15.67 -4.52
N ALA A 326 5.62 15.41 -4.60
CA ALA A 326 4.62 15.99 -3.69
C ALA A 326 4.89 15.55 -2.24
N GLU A 327 5.19 14.27 -2.05
CA GLU A 327 5.46 13.71 -0.72
C GLU A 327 6.70 14.35 -0.07
N ALA A 328 7.77 14.57 -0.84
CA ALA A 328 8.98 15.22 -0.35
C ALA A 328 8.74 16.69 0.00
N LEU A 329 7.97 17.41 -0.82
CA LEU A 329 7.57 18.81 -0.55
C LEU A 329 6.71 18.92 0.71
N ILE A 330 5.73 18.03 0.89
CA ILE A 330 4.89 17.98 2.09
C ILE A 330 5.73 17.62 3.32
N GLY A 331 6.67 16.68 3.19
CA GLY A 331 7.63 16.33 4.23
C GLY A 331 8.47 17.52 4.68
N ASN A 332 9.02 18.29 3.72
CA ASN A 332 9.80 19.50 4.01
C ASN A 332 8.92 20.59 4.64
N ALA A 333 7.69 20.76 4.16
CA ALA A 333 6.74 21.71 4.74
C ALA A 333 6.40 21.40 6.20
N ARG A 334 6.18 20.12 6.54
CA ARG A 334 5.92 19.67 7.91
C ARG A 334 7.13 19.88 8.81
N SER A 335 8.34 19.57 8.35
CA SER A 335 9.56 19.78 9.15
C SER A 335 9.80 21.27 9.45
N LEU A 336 9.49 22.17 8.50
CA LEU A 336 9.51 23.62 8.71
C LEU A 336 8.45 24.10 9.71
N MET A 337 7.26 23.51 9.69
CA MET A 337 6.20 23.82 10.68
C MET A 337 6.57 23.34 12.08
N ALA A 338 7.18 22.15 12.20
CA ALA A 338 7.71 21.61 13.44
C ALA A 338 8.84 22.50 14.00
N PHE A 339 9.77 22.94 13.15
CA PHE A 339 10.80 23.92 13.48
C PHE A 339 10.20 25.22 14.04
N ASN A 340 9.15 25.75 13.39
CA ASN A 340 8.43 26.91 13.90
C ASN A 340 7.82 26.64 15.29
N SER A 341 7.14 25.50 15.46
CA SER A 341 6.50 25.14 16.73
C SER A 341 7.53 25.06 17.85
N ALA A 342 8.65 24.39 17.62
CA ALA A 342 9.69 24.20 18.62
C ALA A 342 10.25 25.53 19.14
N ILE A 343 10.50 26.49 18.26
CA ILE A 343 10.95 27.83 18.65
C ILE A 343 9.83 28.60 19.34
N ALA A 344 8.59 28.53 18.84
CA ALA A 344 7.44 29.19 19.45
C ALA A 344 7.23 28.74 20.91
N ASP A 345 7.48 27.45 21.19
CA ASP A 345 7.29 26.88 22.52
C ASP A 345 8.42 27.22 23.50
N THR A 346 9.65 27.37 23.00
CA THR A 346 10.86 27.41 23.86
C THR A 346 11.50 28.79 23.93
N LYS A 347 11.47 29.55 22.83
CA LYS A 347 12.10 30.86 22.68
C LYS A 347 11.22 31.83 21.88
N PRO A 348 9.95 32.07 22.30
CA PRO A 348 9.01 32.89 21.52
C PRO A 348 9.41 34.37 21.39
N ASP A 349 10.29 34.87 22.26
CA ASP A 349 10.70 36.29 22.34
C ASP A 349 12.03 36.58 21.65
N ASP A 350 12.70 35.56 21.14
CA ASP A 350 13.97 35.73 20.44
C ASP A 350 13.73 36.32 19.05
N GLN A 351 14.23 37.54 18.82
CA GLN A 351 13.99 38.28 17.57
C GLN A 351 14.69 37.63 16.36
N HIS A 352 15.88 37.07 16.56
CA HIS A 352 16.61 36.37 15.49
C HIS A 352 15.83 35.12 15.08
N LEU A 353 15.46 34.29 16.07
CA LEU A 353 14.68 33.08 15.81
C LEU A 353 13.27 33.39 15.27
N SER A 354 12.68 34.52 15.63
CA SER A 354 11.41 34.98 15.05
C SER A 354 11.52 35.23 13.54
N THR A 355 12.66 35.74 13.07
CA THR A 355 12.91 35.89 11.63
C THR A 355 13.01 34.52 10.96
N LEU A 356 13.76 33.57 11.57
CA LEU A 356 13.86 32.21 11.05
C LEU A 356 12.51 31.48 10.98
N ARG A 357 11.63 31.69 11.98
CA ARG A 357 10.27 31.15 11.99
C ARG A 357 9.41 31.69 10.85
N TRP A 358 9.49 33.00 10.60
CA TRP A 358 8.75 33.66 9.52
C TRP A 358 9.15 33.08 8.16
N ASP A 359 10.46 32.95 7.92
CA ASP A 359 11.00 32.37 6.69
C ASP A 359 10.56 30.91 6.55
N ALA A 360 10.65 30.12 7.63
CA ALA A 360 10.29 28.71 7.61
C ALA A 360 8.81 28.49 7.25
N LEU A 361 7.89 29.25 7.85
CA LEU A 361 6.46 29.17 7.54
C LEU A 361 6.14 29.63 6.11
N THR A 362 6.85 30.65 5.62
CA THR A 362 6.69 31.14 4.24
C THR A 362 7.14 30.08 3.23
N VAL A 363 8.29 29.44 3.46
CA VAL A 363 8.79 28.33 2.64
C VAL A 363 7.86 27.12 2.73
N SER A 364 7.33 26.81 3.92
CA SER A 364 6.35 25.73 4.10
C SER A 364 5.11 25.92 3.21
N ILE A 365 4.53 27.13 3.19
CA ILE A 365 3.40 27.47 2.31
C ILE A 365 3.78 27.32 0.83
N SER A 366 4.99 27.74 0.45
CA SER A 366 5.49 27.60 -0.92
C SER A 366 5.60 26.12 -1.33
N ASN A 367 6.18 25.28 -0.47
CA ASN A 367 6.32 23.85 -0.70
C ASN A 367 4.95 23.18 -0.86
N LEU A 368 4.01 23.46 0.04
CA LEU A 368 2.65 22.90 -0.03
C LEU A 368 1.89 23.37 -1.27
N ASN A 369 2.14 24.60 -1.72
CA ASN A 369 1.58 25.11 -2.96
C ASN A 369 2.18 24.41 -4.19
N ALA A 370 3.49 24.16 -4.20
CA ALA A 370 4.15 23.37 -5.24
C ALA A 370 3.63 21.93 -5.24
N ALA A 371 3.54 21.29 -4.08
CA ALA A 371 3.00 19.93 -3.93
C ALA A 371 1.59 19.82 -4.51
N SER A 372 0.71 20.79 -4.20
CA SER A 372 -0.67 20.80 -4.71
C SER A 372 -0.80 20.97 -6.23
N LYS A 373 0.31 21.25 -6.94
CA LYS A 373 0.35 21.42 -8.39
C LYS A 373 1.04 20.26 -9.11
N ILE A 374 1.61 19.32 -8.39
CA ILE A 374 2.21 18.13 -8.99
C ILE A 374 1.07 17.25 -9.52
N GLN A 375 1.16 16.89 -10.80
CA GLN A 375 0.18 16.03 -11.45
C GLN A 375 0.16 14.65 -10.79
N GLY A 376 -1.02 14.06 -10.65
CA GLY A 376 -1.20 12.76 -9.98
C GLY A 376 -1.36 12.82 -8.46
N THR A 377 -1.21 13.98 -7.81
CA THR A 377 -1.48 14.14 -6.36
C THR A 377 -2.95 13.84 -6.06
N ASP A 378 -3.21 12.92 -5.14
CA ASP A 378 -4.57 12.49 -4.84
C ASP A 378 -5.41 13.60 -4.18
N GLN A 379 -6.74 13.53 -4.28
CA GLN A 379 -7.63 14.59 -3.76
C GLN A 379 -7.50 14.80 -2.25
N GLN A 380 -7.26 13.73 -1.49
CA GLN A 380 -7.10 13.78 -0.04
C GLN A 380 -5.74 14.40 0.33
N GLU A 381 -4.69 14.11 -0.42
CA GLU A 381 -3.37 14.75 -0.29
C GLU A 381 -3.46 16.24 -0.65
N ILE A 382 -4.18 16.62 -1.70
CA ILE A 382 -4.49 18.02 -2.01
C ILE A 382 -5.26 18.68 -0.84
N ALA A 383 -6.24 17.99 -0.26
CA ALA A 383 -6.96 18.49 0.92
C ALA A 383 -6.02 18.72 2.12
N SER A 384 -5.08 17.79 2.35
CA SER A 384 -4.02 17.89 3.36
C SER A 384 -3.10 19.09 3.11
N THR A 385 -2.68 19.34 1.85
CA THR A 385 -1.89 20.55 1.54
C THR A 385 -2.64 21.83 1.87
N HIS A 386 -3.97 21.87 1.66
CA HIS A 386 -4.79 23.01 2.04
C HIS A 386 -4.87 23.15 3.56
N LEU A 387 -5.09 22.07 4.30
CA LEU A 387 -5.13 22.10 5.76
C LEU A 387 -3.83 22.66 6.34
N LEU A 388 -2.68 22.14 5.87
CA LEU A 388 -1.36 22.57 6.32
C LEU A 388 -1.03 24.03 5.92
N ARG A 389 -1.45 24.49 4.74
CA ARG A 389 -1.32 25.92 4.34
C ARG A 389 -2.16 26.82 5.24
N GLY A 390 -3.33 26.35 5.67
CA GLY A 390 -4.15 26.99 6.68
C GLY A 390 -3.41 27.14 8.00
N ASP A 391 -2.84 26.04 8.50
CA ASP A 391 -2.09 25.99 9.77
C ASP A 391 -0.84 26.88 9.74
N ALA A 392 -0.09 26.88 8.62
CA ALA A 392 1.07 27.74 8.45
C ALA A 392 0.69 29.23 8.37
N SER A 393 -0.41 29.57 7.67
CA SER A 393 -0.93 30.95 7.59
C SER A 393 -1.42 31.45 8.94
N LEU A 394 -2.07 30.58 9.71
CA LEU A 394 -2.50 30.88 11.07
C LEU A 394 -1.31 31.06 12.01
N SER A 395 -0.28 30.22 11.87
CA SER A 395 0.98 30.37 12.63
C SER A 395 1.66 31.71 12.33
N LEU A 396 1.74 32.12 11.06
CA LEU A 396 2.26 33.44 10.67
C LEU A 396 1.46 34.57 11.33
N TYR A 397 0.13 34.46 11.39
CA TYR A 397 -0.72 35.43 12.10
C TYR A 397 -0.37 35.50 13.60
N THR A 398 -0.26 34.34 14.27
CA THR A 398 0.01 34.30 15.73
C THR A 398 1.35 34.92 16.11
N MET A 399 2.34 34.93 15.21
CA MET A 399 3.62 35.61 15.44
C MET A 399 3.48 37.12 15.64
N GLY A 400 2.41 37.74 15.13
CA GLY A 400 2.13 39.16 15.34
C GLY A 400 1.60 39.47 16.73
N THR A 401 1.29 38.46 17.53
CA THR A 401 0.75 38.60 18.87
C THR A 401 1.83 38.45 19.93
N PRO A 402 1.65 38.99 21.15
CA PRO A 402 2.57 38.74 22.25
C PRO A 402 2.70 37.23 22.56
N PRO A 403 3.91 36.78 22.91
CA PRO A 403 5.03 37.63 23.29
C PRO A 403 5.99 37.95 22.11
N THR A 404 5.86 37.26 20.97
CA THR A 404 6.67 37.46 19.74
C THR A 404 6.53 38.85 19.10
N SER A 405 5.29 39.36 18.91
CA SER A 405 5.00 40.70 18.35
C SER A 405 5.76 41.06 17.05
N TYR A 406 5.88 40.10 16.13
CA TYR A 406 6.66 40.24 14.90
C TYR A 406 6.02 41.24 13.92
N GLN A 407 6.78 42.25 13.50
CA GLN A 407 6.23 43.40 12.76
C GLN A 407 5.61 43.02 11.41
N SER A 408 6.24 42.11 10.66
CA SER A 408 5.69 41.66 9.37
C SER A 408 4.36 40.92 9.52
N ALA A 409 4.18 40.20 10.62
CA ALA A 409 2.92 39.51 10.94
C ALA A 409 1.82 40.50 11.32
N ILE A 410 2.15 41.52 12.14
CA ILE A 410 1.21 42.60 12.50
C ILE A 410 0.74 43.34 11.25
N ALA A 411 1.67 43.70 10.35
CA ALA A 411 1.36 44.42 9.12
C ALA A 411 0.46 43.60 8.16
N GLN A 412 0.55 42.27 8.19
CA GLN A 412 -0.16 41.36 7.28
C GLN A 412 -1.32 40.60 7.93
N ALA A 413 -1.65 40.91 9.19
CA ALA A 413 -2.58 40.13 10.01
C ALA A 413 -3.92 39.81 9.31
N THR A 414 -4.55 40.82 8.70
CA THR A 414 -5.82 40.65 7.96
C THR A 414 -5.68 39.69 6.77
N GLN A 415 -4.59 39.80 6.01
CA GLN A 415 -4.36 38.95 4.83
C GLN A 415 -4.04 37.51 5.25
N LEU A 416 -3.27 37.32 6.32
CA LEU A 416 -2.91 36.00 6.85
C LEU A 416 -4.15 35.24 7.34
N LEU A 417 -5.05 35.89 8.06
CA LEU A 417 -6.33 35.30 8.47
C LEU A 417 -7.21 34.96 7.25
N LYS A 418 -7.28 35.85 6.26
CA LYS A 418 -8.05 35.59 5.03
C LYS A 418 -7.50 34.38 4.27
N ASN A 419 -6.19 34.25 4.18
CA ASN A 419 -5.54 33.09 3.56
C ASN A 419 -5.87 31.80 4.31
N ALA A 420 -5.71 31.80 5.64
CA ALA A 420 -6.00 30.64 6.49
C ALA A 420 -7.46 30.16 6.32
N GLU A 421 -8.43 31.08 6.34
CA GLU A 421 -9.84 30.74 6.15
C GLU A 421 -10.10 30.07 4.79
N VAL A 422 -9.56 30.64 3.70
CA VAL A 422 -9.72 30.09 2.34
C VAL A 422 -9.13 28.69 2.26
N TYR A 423 -7.94 28.49 2.82
CA TYR A 423 -7.29 27.20 2.84
C TYR A 423 -8.07 26.15 3.64
N TYR A 424 -8.51 26.46 4.86
CA TYR A 424 -9.34 25.55 5.65
C TYR A 424 -10.67 25.21 4.99
N ARG A 425 -11.32 26.20 4.35
CA ARG A 425 -12.56 25.97 3.61
C ARG A 425 -12.34 25.03 2.42
N ASN A 426 -11.22 25.16 1.72
CA ASN A 426 -10.87 24.27 0.61
C ASN A 426 -10.52 22.86 1.11
N ALA A 427 -9.78 22.74 2.21
CA ALA A 427 -9.51 21.46 2.87
C ALA A 427 -10.83 20.75 3.21
N SER A 428 -11.75 21.42 3.90
CA SER A 428 -13.06 20.85 4.26
C SER A 428 -13.90 20.41 3.05
N LYS A 429 -13.79 21.12 1.92
CA LYS A 429 -14.50 20.74 0.68
C LYS A 429 -13.91 19.50 0.01
N LEU A 430 -12.60 19.33 0.09
CA LEU A 430 -11.87 18.27 -0.62
C LEU A 430 -11.66 17.01 0.25
N SER A 431 -11.69 17.15 1.58
CA SER A 431 -11.55 16.02 2.51
C SER A 431 -12.65 15.00 2.33
N GLN A 432 -12.24 13.74 2.18
CA GLN A 432 -13.15 12.59 2.11
C GLN A 432 -13.49 12.05 3.51
N GLY A 433 -12.57 12.16 4.47
CA GLY A 433 -12.78 11.76 5.86
C GLY A 433 -13.66 12.73 6.64
N ARG A 434 -14.65 12.20 7.38
CA ARG A 434 -15.59 13.02 8.18
C ARG A 434 -14.85 13.85 9.23
N GLU A 435 -13.92 13.26 9.96
CA GLU A 435 -13.19 13.97 11.01
C GLU A 435 -12.35 15.13 10.45
N GLU A 436 -11.57 14.89 9.40
CA GLU A 436 -10.70 15.91 8.81
C GLU A 436 -11.53 17.05 8.21
N LYS A 437 -12.64 16.70 7.56
CA LYS A 437 -13.61 17.67 7.05
C LYS A 437 -14.19 18.55 8.15
N ASP A 438 -14.56 17.94 9.29
CA ASP A 438 -15.11 18.64 10.43
C ASP A 438 -14.05 19.50 11.12
N VAL A 439 -12.81 19.01 11.25
CA VAL A 439 -11.67 19.78 11.78
C VAL A 439 -11.37 20.99 10.88
N ALA A 440 -11.30 20.80 9.57
CA ALA A 440 -11.06 21.89 8.63
C ALA A 440 -12.23 22.91 8.62
N ALA A 441 -13.48 22.44 8.71
CA ALA A 441 -14.64 23.31 8.83
C ALA A 441 -14.61 24.13 10.13
N PHE A 442 -14.28 23.46 11.25
CA PHE A 442 -14.15 24.10 12.56
C PHE A 442 -13.08 25.19 12.53
N ARG A 443 -11.87 24.88 12.04
CA ARG A 443 -10.78 25.85 11.91
C ARG A 443 -11.14 27.02 10.99
N SER A 444 -11.88 26.78 9.90
CA SER A 444 -12.40 27.84 9.03
C SER A 444 -13.34 28.79 9.80
N GLN A 445 -14.27 28.26 10.62
CA GLN A 445 -15.17 29.08 11.45
C GLN A 445 -14.41 29.90 12.51
N VAL A 446 -13.42 29.28 13.15
CA VAL A 446 -12.57 29.95 14.15
C VAL A 446 -11.84 31.15 13.52
N VAL A 447 -11.22 30.95 12.35
CA VAL A 447 -10.50 32.03 11.65
C VAL A 447 -11.46 33.11 11.16
N SER A 448 -12.64 32.74 10.65
CA SER A 448 -13.69 33.70 10.26
C SER A 448 -14.13 34.56 11.46
N GLY A 449 -14.26 33.95 12.64
CA GLY A 449 -14.54 34.65 13.90
C GLY A 449 -13.47 35.68 14.28
N LEU A 450 -12.19 35.37 14.07
CA LEU A 450 -11.06 36.29 14.33
C LEU A 450 -10.99 37.49 13.38
N GLN A 451 -11.51 37.35 12.16
CA GLN A 451 -11.62 38.47 11.22
C GLN A 451 -12.70 39.49 11.66
N GLY A 452 -13.61 39.10 12.57
CA GLY A 452 -14.56 39.97 13.24
C GLY A 452 -14.26 40.15 14.74
N GLN A 453 -15.08 40.93 15.45
CA GLN A 453 -15.12 40.83 16.91
C GLN A 453 -15.85 39.54 17.27
N LEU A 454 -15.16 38.57 17.88
CA LEU A 454 -15.75 37.34 18.43
C LEU A 454 -16.87 37.68 19.43
N SER A 455 -18.12 37.61 19.00
CA SER A 455 -19.28 37.74 19.89
C SER A 455 -19.43 36.49 20.76
N MET A 456 -20.07 36.60 21.93
CA MET A 456 -20.32 35.44 22.78
C MET A 456 -21.20 34.39 22.10
N GLU A 457 -22.07 34.81 21.18
CA GLU A 457 -22.91 33.93 20.36
C GLU A 457 -22.07 33.15 19.33
N ALA A 458 -21.09 33.82 18.69
CA ALA A 458 -20.16 33.16 17.78
C ALA A 458 -19.28 32.13 18.51
N VAL A 459 -18.80 32.46 19.71
CA VAL A 459 -18.05 31.51 20.56
C VAL A 459 -18.92 30.32 20.96
N ASP A 460 -20.16 30.54 21.41
CA ASP A 460 -21.07 29.43 21.75
C ASP A 460 -21.39 28.54 20.54
N ALA A 461 -21.53 29.11 19.33
CA ALA A 461 -21.73 28.36 18.10
C ALA A 461 -20.51 27.53 17.69
N ILE A 462 -19.30 28.12 17.74
CA ILE A 462 -18.03 27.42 17.49
C ILE A 462 -17.85 26.26 18.48
N LEU A 463 -18.04 26.52 19.77
CA LEU A 463 -17.91 25.49 20.81
C LEU A 463 -18.96 24.38 20.72
N ALA A 464 -20.16 24.68 20.22
CA ALA A 464 -21.20 23.68 20.00
C ALA A 464 -20.94 22.84 18.74
N GLY A 465 -20.24 23.38 17.75
CA GLY A 465 -19.89 22.71 16.50
C GLY A 465 -18.58 21.91 16.52
N SER A 466 -17.88 21.82 17.66
CA SER A 466 -16.60 21.12 17.71
C SER A 466 -16.75 19.60 17.61
N PRO A 467 -16.09 18.94 16.64
CA PRO A 467 -16.14 17.48 16.48
C PRO A 467 -15.43 16.74 17.62
N ARG A 468 -14.46 17.37 18.29
CA ARG A 468 -13.66 16.79 19.39
C ARG A 468 -14.13 17.22 20.79
N GLY A 469 -15.29 17.88 20.86
CA GLY A 469 -15.86 18.40 22.10
C GLY A 469 -15.31 19.76 22.53
N ARG A 470 -15.86 20.27 23.63
CA ARG A 470 -15.67 21.68 24.04
C ARG A 470 -14.26 22.03 24.54
N GLU A 471 -13.53 21.10 25.16
CA GLU A 471 -12.20 21.40 25.73
C GLU A 471 -11.13 21.65 24.66
N PRO A 472 -10.93 20.78 23.65
CA PRO A 472 -9.99 21.04 22.56
C PRO A 472 -10.31 22.31 21.77
N ALA A 473 -11.60 22.57 21.54
CA ALA A 473 -12.08 23.79 20.88
C ALA A 473 -11.70 25.08 21.63
N ILE A 474 -11.73 25.02 22.97
CA ILE A 474 -11.27 26.14 23.80
C ILE A 474 -9.76 26.30 23.71
N GLY A 475 -9.00 25.20 23.61
CA GLY A 475 -7.55 25.25 23.37
C GLY A 475 -7.19 25.97 22.08
N GLU A 476 -7.85 25.63 20.96
CA GLU A 476 -7.66 26.34 19.68
C GLU A 476 -8.08 27.82 19.79
N LEU A 477 -9.20 28.13 20.46
CA LEU A 477 -9.61 29.52 20.70
C LEU A 477 -8.65 30.31 21.62
N GLN A 478 -7.96 29.64 22.55
CA GLN A 478 -6.99 30.25 23.48
C GLN A 478 -5.66 30.56 22.79
N LEU A 479 -5.17 29.64 21.94
CA LEU A 479 -3.99 29.86 21.09
C LEU A 479 -4.14 31.09 20.19
N LEU A 480 -5.38 31.47 19.89
CA LEU A 480 -5.71 32.50 18.93
C LEU A 480 -6.09 33.85 19.55
N ASN A 481 -6.03 33.97 20.88
CA ASN A 481 -6.34 35.23 21.54
C ASN A 481 -5.44 35.50 22.76
N SER A 482 -4.37 36.26 22.55
CA SER A 482 -3.57 36.85 23.64
C SER A 482 -4.08 38.21 24.12
N THR A 483 -5.16 38.74 23.52
CA THR A 483 -5.91 39.83 24.14
C THR A 483 -6.94 39.21 25.09
N ASN A 484 -6.96 39.65 26.35
CA ASN A 484 -7.94 39.24 27.38
C ASN A 484 -9.40 39.55 26.95
N SER A 485 -9.93 38.91 25.91
CA SER A 485 -11.32 39.11 25.51
C SER A 485 -12.23 38.42 26.53
N GLU A 486 -13.20 39.17 27.06
CA GLU A 486 -14.18 38.64 28.03
C GLU A 486 -14.93 37.41 27.50
N ALA A 487 -15.03 37.27 26.18
CA ALA A 487 -15.69 36.16 25.49
C ALA A 487 -14.99 34.79 25.69
N VAL A 488 -13.65 34.75 25.69
CA VAL A 488 -12.89 33.49 25.94
C VAL A 488 -12.93 33.12 27.43
N LEU A 489 -12.84 34.12 28.32
CA LEU A 489 -13.03 33.93 29.77
C LEU A 489 -14.47 33.47 30.11
N TYR A 490 -15.47 33.88 29.32
CA TYR A 490 -16.86 33.41 29.44
C TYR A 490 -17.01 31.93 29.09
N GLY A 491 -16.41 31.46 27.98
CA GLY A 491 -16.40 30.03 27.62
C GLY A 491 -15.83 29.15 28.75
N ARG A 492 -14.75 29.62 29.40
CA ARG A 492 -14.14 28.96 30.57
C ARG A 492 -15.08 28.88 31.78
N ARG A 493 -15.82 29.95 32.07
CA ARG A 493 -16.79 30.00 33.20
C ARG A 493 -17.98 29.06 33.00
N ARG A 494 -18.41 28.83 31.76
CA ARG A 494 -19.52 27.91 31.43
C ARG A 494 -19.19 26.45 31.69
N LEU A 495 -17.97 26.01 31.39
CA LEU A 495 -17.53 24.64 31.70
C LEU A 495 -17.44 24.38 33.21
N SER A 496 -16.94 25.35 33.97
CA SER A 496 -16.94 25.30 35.44
C SER A 496 -18.36 25.17 36.01
N HIS A 497 -19.34 25.88 35.46
CA HIS A 497 -20.75 25.75 35.87
C HIS A 497 -21.39 24.41 35.47
N SER A 498 -21.01 23.83 34.32
CA SER A 498 -21.52 22.53 33.87
C SER A 498 -20.96 21.36 34.69
N ALA A 499 -19.68 21.43 35.09
CA ALA A 499 -19.07 20.48 36.02
C ALA A 499 -19.71 20.55 37.42
N THR A 500 -20.21 21.72 37.83
CA THR A 500 -20.90 21.90 39.11
C THR A 500 -22.34 21.36 39.08
N LYS A 501 -23.02 21.39 37.92
CA LYS A 501 -24.37 20.83 37.76
C LYS A 501 -24.42 19.29 37.73
N PHE A 502 -23.35 18.63 37.28
CA PHE A 502 -23.26 17.16 37.34
C PHE A 502 -23.14 16.59 38.77
N ARG A 503 -22.86 17.44 39.76
CA ARG A 503 -22.77 17.05 41.19
C ARG A 503 -24.09 17.22 41.96
N ALA A 504 -25.16 17.73 41.35
CA ALA A 504 -26.37 18.19 42.05
C ALA A 504 -27.69 17.49 41.63
N ALA A 505 -27.65 16.37 40.90
CA ALA A 505 -28.86 15.64 40.50
C ALA A 505 -28.82 14.17 40.96
N VAL A 506 -29.15 13.94 42.23
CA VAL A 506 -29.65 12.64 42.72
C VAL A 506 -30.88 12.92 43.59
N PRO A 507 -32.12 12.62 43.14
CA PRO A 507 -33.29 12.59 44.02
C PRO A 507 -33.31 11.28 44.80
N GLY A 508 -33.47 11.39 46.12
CA GLY A 508 -33.54 10.25 47.04
C GLY A 508 -34.80 9.41 46.88
N GLY A 509 -34.66 8.11 47.18
CA GLY A 509 -35.76 7.14 47.25
C GLY A 509 -35.30 5.88 47.99
N SER A 510 -35.81 5.73 49.21
CA SER A 510 -35.64 4.69 50.25
C SER A 510 -35.85 3.21 49.85
N GLY A 511 -35.02 2.29 50.40
CA GLY A 511 -35.35 0.86 50.56
C GLY A 511 -34.14 -0.11 50.52
N PRO A 512 -34.00 -1.15 51.37
CA PRO A 512 -32.69 -1.62 51.85
C PRO A 512 -32.13 -2.93 51.24
N LEU A 513 -30.79 -2.98 51.19
CA LEU A 513 -29.87 -4.10 51.48
C LEU A 513 -30.11 -5.50 50.86
N GLN A 514 -29.19 -5.93 49.99
CA GLN A 514 -28.23 -6.99 50.35
C GLN A 514 -26.95 -6.96 49.48
N LEU A 515 -25.81 -7.07 50.17
CA LEU A 515 -24.44 -7.04 49.65
C LEU A 515 -24.09 -8.31 48.87
N GLN A 516 -23.33 -8.16 47.78
CA GLN A 516 -22.07 -8.89 47.59
C GLN A 516 -21.06 -8.00 46.84
N ARG A 517 -19.83 -7.97 47.38
CA ARG A 517 -18.74 -7.03 47.07
C ARG A 517 -17.79 -7.61 46.03
N HIS A 518 -17.21 -6.74 45.19
CA HIS A 518 -15.79 -6.72 44.80
C HIS A 518 -15.42 -5.34 44.17
N PRO A 519 -14.13 -4.94 44.07
CA PRO A 519 -13.56 -3.91 44.94
C PRO A 519 -13.42 -2.49 44.34
N ARG A 520 -13.24 -1.55 45.28
CA ARG A 520 -13.15 -0.09 45.13
C ARG A 520 -11.88 0.39 44.41
N ARG A 521 -12.06 1.25 43.40
CA ARG A 521 -11.03 2.21 42.95
C ARG A 521 -11.04 3.41 43.90
N ILE A 522 -9.93 3.66 44.57
CA ILE A 522 -9.73 4.80 45.47
C ILE A 522 -9.34 6.01 44.61
N LEU A 523 -10.23 7.00 44.47
CA LEU A 523 -9.85 8.34 44.05
C LEU A 523 -9.22 9.06 45.26
N ARG A 524 -7.93 9.43 45.14
CA ARG A 524 -7.31 10.44 46.00
C ARG A 524 -7.13 11.72 45.21
N THR A 525 -7.78 12.77 45.70
CA THR A 525 -7.66 14.15 45.25
C THR A 525 -6.51 14.85 45.98
N THR A 526 -5.55 15.40 45.23
CA THR A 526 -4.62 16.50 45.57
C THR A 526 -3.96 16.90 44.24
N GLY A 527 -3.74 18.14 43.82
CA GLY A 527 -3.88 19.49 44.33
C GLY A 527 -3.24 20.36 43.24
N ALA A 528 -3.84 21.50 42.92
CA ALA A 528 -3.49 22.34 41.76
C ALA A 528 -2.01 22.79 41.72
N ARG A 529 -1.40 22.76 40.52
CA ARG A 529 -0.41 23.74 40.02
C ARG A 529 -0.09 23.53 38.53
N THR A 530 -0.03 24.68 37.82
CA THR A 530 0.49 24.95 36.46
C THR A 530 -0.07 24.15 35.27
N SER A 531 -0.91 24.83 34.49
CA SER A 531 -1.51 24.35 33.24
C SER A 531 -0.45 24.25 32.14
N ALA A 532 0.13 23.07 31.94
CA ALA A 532 0.88 22.75 30.73
C ALA A 532 -0.11 22.58 29.57
N MET A 533 0.16 23.26 28.46
CA MET A 533 -0.65 23.31 27.25
C MET A 533 -0.61 21.92 26.59
N LYS A 534 -1.76 21.22 26.53
CA LYS A 534 -1.89 20.02 25.71
C LYS A 534 -1.74 20.44 24.25
N ARG A 535 -0.63 20.08 23.61
CA ARG A 535 -0.41 20.28 22.18
C ARG A 535 -1.27 19.31 21.41
N THR A 536 -2.04 19.80 20.45
CA THR A 536 -2.41 19.00 19.28
C THR A 536 -1.19 18.95 18.37
N ALA A 537 -0.28 18.00 18.63
CA ALA A 537 0.64 17.55 17.62
C ALA A 537 -0.20 16.89 16.52
N GLY A 538 -0.16 17.45 15.31
CA GLY A 538 -0.71 16.79 14.13
C GLY A 538 0.18 15.62 13.74
N LEU A 539 0.18 14.56 14.54
CA LEU A 539 0.47 13.22 14.04
C LEU A 539 -0.74 12.86 13.17
N ALA A 540 -0.51 12.79 11.86
CA ALA A 540 -1.46 12.13 10.98
C ALA A 540 -1.53 10.67 11.45
N VAL A 541 -2.62 10.33 12.13
CA VAL A 541 -3.04 8.95 12.28
C VAL A 541 -3.37 8.48 10.86
N SER A 542 -2.46 7.73 10.23
CA SER A 542 -2.81 6.96 9.04
C SER A 542 -3.65 5.76 9.47
N ALA A 543 -4.90 6.02 9.87
CA ALA A 543 -5.96 5.03 9.94
C ALA A 543 -7.12 5.57 9.10
N LEU A 544 -7.08 5.26 7.81
CA LEU A 544 -8.04 5.75 6.83
C LEU A 544 -9.11 4.70 6.64
N VAL A 545 -10.23 4.83 7.38
CA VAL A 545 -11.45 4.08 7.05
C VAL A 545 -12.74 4.70 7.64
N SER A 546 -13.70 5.01 6.74
CA SER A 546 -15.16 4.87 6.85
C SER A 546 -15.97 5.88 6.05
N THR A 547 -16.38 5.46 4.86
CA THR A 547 -17.58 5.93 4.16
C THR A 547 -18.73 4.94 4.40
N THR A 548 -19.84 5.46 4.94
CA THR A 548 -21.12 4.74 5.02
C THR A 548 -21.99 5.13 3.83
N VAL A 549 -22.50 4.10 3.15
CA VAL A 549 -23.51 4.16 2.10
C VAL A 549 -24.84 4.59 2.70
N THR A 550 -25.48 5.61 2.12
CA THR A 550 -26.93 5.82 2.28
C THR A 550 -27.61 5.54 0.95
N ALA A 551 -28.40 4.47 0.94
CA ALA A 551 -29.35 4.15 -0.13
C ALA A 551 -30.50 5.17 -0.14
N TRP A 552 -31.17 5.32 -1.30
CA TRP A 552 -32.61 5.57 -1.55
C TRP A 552 -32.81 6.06 -3.01
N PRO A 553 -34.02 6.02 -3.61
CA PRO A 553 -34.67 4.87 -4.21
C PRO A 553 -34.76 4.96 -5.75
N ASN A 554 -35.01 3.81 -6.37
CA ASN A 554 -35.22 3.60 -7.80
C ASN A 554 -36.57 4.20 -8.29
N PRO A 555 -36.61 4.83 -9.48
CA PRO A 555 -37.76 4.69 -10.37
C PRO A 555 -37.31 4.10 -11.72
N GLY A 556 -37.92 2.99 -12.12
CA GLY A 556 -37.75 2.39 -13.44
C GLY A 556 -38.51 3.14 -14.56
N PRO A 557 -38.76 2.47 -15.69
CA PRO A 557 -37.89 2.49 -16.86
C PRO A 557 -38.52 3.31 -17.99
N ASP A 558 -37.73 4.11 -18.70
CA ASP A 558 -38.14 4.65 -19.99
C ASP A 558 -37.02 4.53 -21.03
N SER A 559 -37.36 3.80 -22.08
CA SER A 559 -36.61 3.56 -23.30
C SER A 559 -36.57 4.81 -24.18
N ALA A 560 -35.40 5.39 -24.43
CA ALA A 560 -35.15 6.23 -25.61
C ALA A 560 -33.65 6.45 -25.89
N GLY A 561 -33.15 5.82 -26.96
CA GLY A 561 -32.09 6.33 -27.85
C GLY A 561 -30.65 6.42 -27.32
N ARG A 562 -29.80 5.43 -27.65
CA ARG A 562 -28.33 5.58 -27.68
C ARG A 562 -27.92 6.54 -28.82
N PRO A 563 -27.09 7.58 -28.58
CA PRO A 563 -26.38 8.27 -29.64
C PRO A 563 -25.20 7.42 -30.14
N SER A 564 -24.86 7.54 -31.42
CA SER A 564 -23.71 6.89 -32.08
C SER A 564 -22.37 7.42 -31.58
N PRO A 565 -21.28 6.62 -31.66
CA PRO A 565 -19.97 7.01 -31.16
C PRO A 565 -19.25 7.91 -32.17
N SER A 566 -19.49 9.21 -32.09
CA SER A 566 -18.55 10.19 -32.63
C SER A 566 -18.69 11.48 -31.84
N GLN A 567 -17.61 11.86 -31.15
CA GLN A 567 -17.44 13.06 -30.33
C GLN A 567 -17.93 12.96 -28.88
N ALA A 568 -17.18 12.20 -28.06
CA ALA A 568 -17.04 12.52 -26.65
C ALA A 568 -15.90 13.55 -26.51
N THR A 569 -16.16 14.64 -25.79
CA THR A 569 -15.21 15.72 -25.49
C THR A 569 -14.07 15.16 -24.63
N ILE A 570 -12.85 15.20 -25.17
CA ILE A 570 -11.61 14.78 -24.49
C ILE A 570 -11.30 15.77 -23.36
N VAL A 571 -11.01 15.26 -22.17
CA VAL A 571 -10.63 16.02 -20.98
C VAL A 571 -9.11 15.86 -20.82
N ASP A 572 -8.35 16.93 -21.05
CA ASP A 572 -6.89 16.96 -20.88
C ASP A 572 -6.50 16.73 -19.41
N GLY A 573 -5.51 15.86 -19.17
CA GLY A 573 -4.89 15.65 -17.85
C GLY A 573 -4.83 14.20 -17.35
N TRP A 574 -5.17 13.22 -18.20
CA TRP A 574 -5.08 11.77 -17.91
C TRP A 574 -4.38 11.02 -19.05
N ASP A 575 -3.49 11.72 -19.75
CA ASP A 575 -2.55 11.09 -20.67
C ASP A 575 -1.52 10.27 -19.85
N PRO A 576 -0.97 9.18 -20.42
CA PRO A 576 0.15 8.48 -19.80
C PRO A 576 1.24 9.49 -19.43
N PRO A 577 1.85 9.38 -18.23
CA PRO A 577 2.94 10.25 -17.84
C PRO A 577 4.01 10.34 -18.94
N GLU A 578 4.44 11.56 -19.29
CA GLU A 578 5.36 11.83 -20.42
C GLU A 578 6.67 11.02 -20.35
N TYR A 579 7.09 10.58 -19.16
CA TYR A 579 8.26 9.70 -18.98
C TYR A 579 8.04 8.25 -19.42
N LEU A 580 6.79 7.75 -19.41
CA LEU A 580 6.47 6.43 -19.96
C LEU A 580 6.64 6.45 -21.48
N GLU A 581 6.21 7.53 -22.15
CA GLU A 581 6.38 7.72 -23.60
C GLU A 581 7.85 7.84 -24.04
N LEU A 582 8.76 8.15 -23.11
CA LEU A 582 10.21 8.22 -23.34
C LEU A 582 10.91 6.85 -23.18
N SER A 583 10.21 5.82 -22.70
CA SER A 583 10.75 4.46 -22.58
C SER A 583 10.70 3.73 -23.93
N GLU A 584 11.80 3.07 -24.30
CA GLU A 584 11.82 2.20 -25.48
C GLU A 584 10.88 0.97 -25.36
N LEU A 585 10.39 0.69 -24.15
CA LEU A 585 9.44 -0.38 -23.85
C LEU A 585 7.96 0.07 -23.92
N TYR A 586 7.69 1.35 -24.18
CA TYR A 586 6.34 1.91 -24.28
C TYR A 586 5.98 2.22 -25.73
N GLY A 587 4.75 1.87 -26.12
CA GLY A 587 4.18 2.19 -27.42
C GLY A 587 3.96 0.96 -28.29
N ALA A 588 2.70 0.62 -28.52
CA ALA A 588 2.31 -0.45 -29.43
C ALA A 588 2.31 0.02 -30.89
N PRO A 589 2.73 -0.85 -31.83
CA PRO A 589 2.58 -0.59 -33.26
C PRO A 589 1.16 -0.13 -33.62
N ALA A 590 1.06 0.79 -34.57
CA ALA A 590 -0.24 1.27 -35.04
C ALA A 590 -1.06 0.14 -35.69
N ASN A 591 -2.37 0.12 -35.42
CA ASN A 591 -3.30 -0.82 -36.05
C ASN A 591 -3.47 -0.50 -37.55
N ASN A 592 -2.64 -1.10 -38.40
CA ASN A 592 -2.67 -0.90 -39.84
C ASN A 592 -3.63 -1.89 -40.52
N PHE A 593 -4.89 -1.50 -40.67
CA PHE A 593 -5.91 -2.32 -41.35
C PHE A 593 -5.64 -2.54 -42.85
N SER A 594 -4.73 -1.79 -43.46
CA SER A 594 -4.26 -1.99 -44.84
C SER A 594 -3.05 -2.93 -44.93
N CYS A 595 -2.64 -3.54 -43.81
CA CYS A 595 -1.55 -4.51 -43.79
C CYS A 595 -1.92 -5.75 -44.62
N GLU A 596 -0.96 -6.22 -45.42
CA GLU A 596 -1.08 -7.46 -46.18
C GLU A 596 -0.05 -8.47 -45.67
N SER A 597 -0.52 -9.67 -45.40
CA SER A 597 0.30 -10.82 -45.00
C SER A 597 -0.26 -12.08 -45.67
N ASP A 598 0.54 -13.12 -45.80
CA ASP A 598 0.06 -14.47 -46.17
C ASP A 598 -0.54 -15.22 -44.97
N ARG A 599 -0.32 -14.71 -43.75
CA ARG A 599 -0.83 -15.26 -42.49
C ARG A 599 -2.15 -14.60 -42.06
N ASN A 600 -2.78 -15.19 -41.05
CA ASN A 600 -3.92 -14.58 -40.36
C ASN A 600 -3.47 -13.31 -39.62
N PRO A 601 -4.33 -12.28 -39.52
CA PRO A 601 -4.12 -11.18 -38.58
C PRO A 601 -4.13 -11.69 -37.14
N VAL A 602 -3.29 -11.10 -36.28
CA VAL A 602 -3.16 -11.46 -34.87
C VAL A 602 -3.68 -10.33 -33.99
N VAL A 603 -4.63 -10.62 -33.10
CA VAL A 603 -5.12 -9.67 -32.09
C VAL A 603 -4.45 -9.98 -30.76
N LEU A 604 -3.77 -8.99 -30.18
CA LEU A 604 -3.12 -9.09 -28.87
C LEU A 604 -4.01 -8.47 -27.78
N LEU A 605 -4.21 -9.23 -26.70
CA LEU A 605 -5.06 -8.88 -25.57
C LEU A 605 -4.21 -8.75 -24.31
N HIS A 606 -4.17 -7.53 -23.77
CA HIS A 606 -3.37 -7.23 -22.58
C HIS A 606 -3.96 -7.85 -21.31
N GLY A 607 -3.15 -8.03 -20.28
CA GLY A 607 -3.55 -8.53 -18.97
C GLY A 607 -4.28 -7.51 -18.10
N LEU A 608 -4.63 -7.97 -16.91
CA LEU A 608 -5.34 -7.19 -15.90
C LEU A 608 -4.56 -5.90 -15.61
N SER A 609 -5.25 -4.77 -15.49
CA SER A 609 -4.66 -3.46 -15.20
C SER A 609 -3.59 -2.93 -16.17
N ALA A 610 -3.35 -3.63 -17.27
CA ALA A 610 -2.45 -3.20 -18.32
C ALA A 610 -3.22 -2.46 -19.43
N ASN A 611 -2.52 -2.14 -20.51
CA ASN A 611 -3.12 -1.57 -21.71
C ASN A 611 -2.31 -2.00 -22.94
N ARG A 612 -2.79 -1.62 -24.13
CA ARG A 612 -2.11 -2.00 -25.38
C ARG A 612 -0.65 -1.53 -25.48
N GLU A 613 -0.26 -0.46 -24.78
CA GLU A 613 1.03 0.21 -24.95
C GLU A 613 2.19 -0.41 -24.15
N ILE A 614 1.93 -1.24 -23.13
CA ILE A 614 2.97 -1.67 -22.15
C ILE A 614 3.02 -3.16 -21.80
N ASP A 615 2.14 -3.99 -22.34
CA ASP A 615 2.11 -5.43 -22.04
C ASP A 615 2.68 -6.26 -23.20
N LEU A 616 1.83 -6.58 -24.18
CA LEU A 616 2.22 -7.35 -25.36
C LEU A 616 2.77 -6.50 -26.52
N ASN A 617 3.02 -5.20 -26.31
CA ASN A 617 3.47 -4.27 -27.35
C ASN A 617 4.82 -4.68 -27.99
N MET A 618 5.73 -5.25 -27.19
CA MET A 618 7.04 -5.72 -27.67
C MET A 618 6.92 -6.99 -28.51
N LEU A 619 6.08 -7.94 -28.10
CA LEU A 619 5.72 -9.10 -28.92
C LEU A 619 5.02 -8.65 -30.21
N GLN A 620 4.12 -7.67 -30.13
CA GLN A 620 3.44 -7.10 -31.30
C GLN A 620 4.44 -6.55 -32.32
N LYS A 621 5.44 -5.79 -31.86
CA LYS A 621 6.53 -5.28 -32.72
C LYS A 621 7.33 -6.42 -33.35
N HIS A 622 7.69 -7.43 -32.56
CA HIS A 622 8.44 -8.60 -33.04
C HIS A 622 7.69 -9.41 -34.11
N LEU A 623 6.37 -9.56 -33.96
CA LEU A 623 5.51 -10.21 -34.95
C LEU A 623 5.40 -9.38 -36.23
N ASN A 624 5.28 -8.05 -36.12
CA ASN A 624 5.28 -7.16 -37.29
C ASN A 624 6.60 -7.24 -38.08
N GLU A 625 7.74 -7.28 -37.39
CA GLU A 625 9.07 -7.46 -38.02
C GLU A 625 9.19 -8.80 -38.76
N ARG A 626 8.38 -9.80 -38.37
CA ARG A 626 8.25 -11.12 -39.02
C ARG A 626 7.18 -11.18 -40.11
N GLY A 627 6.50 -10.07 -40.40
CA GLY A 627 5.50 -9.98 -41.47
C GLY A 627 4.08 -10.41 -41.06
N TYR A 628 3.78 -10.50 -39.76
CA TYR A 628 2.40 -10.63 -39.28
C TYR A 628 1.69 -9.28 -39.36
N CYS A 629 0.38 -9.30 -39.61
CA CYS A 629 -0.47 -8.13 -39.41
C CYS A 629 -1.04 -8.19 -37.99
N THR A 630 -0.57 -7.33 -37.09
CA THR A 630 -0.99 -7.36 -35.68
C THR A 630 -1.89 -6.19 -35.30
N PHE A 631 -2.77 -6.43 -34.33
CA PHE A 631 -3.76 -5.48 -33.84
C PHE A 631 -3.88 -5.57 -32.32
N SER A 632 -4.08 -4.45 -31.64
CA SER A 632 -4.28 -4.41 -30.19
C SER A 632 -5.18 -3.24 -29.81
N GLN A 633 -6.00 -3.41 -28.78
CA GLN A 633 -6.80 -2.34 -28.19
C GLN A 633 -6.73 -2.41 -26.67
N THR A 634 -6.87 -1.26 -26.01
CA THR A 634 -7.15 -1.21 -24.57
C THR A 634 -8.63 -1.50 -24.37
N TYR A 635 -8.97 -2.55 -23.62
CA TYR A 635 -10.35 -2.93 -23.32
C TYR A 635 -10.57 -2.99 -21.81
N GLY A 636 -11.83 -3.06 -21.38
CA GLY A 636 -12.17 -3.16 -19.96
C GLY A 636 -11.69 -1.96 -19.14
N ALA A 637 -11.47 -0.81 -19.78
CA ALA A 637 -11.02 0.41 -19.13
C ALA A 637 -12.19 1.17 -18.50
N HIS A 638 -11.96 1.78 -17.34
CA HIS A 638 -12.97 2.61 -16.70
C HIS A 638 -13.05 4.00 -17.36
N GLY A 639 -14.24 4.59 -17.48
CA GLY A 639 -14.45 5.88 -18.15
C GLY A 639 -13.75 7.10 -17.52
N LEU A 640 -13.15 6.94 -16.34
CA LEU A 640 -12.35 7.96 -15.65
C LEU A 640 -10.83 7.76 -15.83
N ALA A 641 -10.39 6.58 -16.30
CA ALA A 641 -8.99 6.21 -16.53
C ALA A 641 -8.88 5.32 -17.79
N PRO A 642 -9.11 5.87 -18.99
CA PRO A 642 -9.23 5.10 -20.22
C PRO A 642 -7.93 4.40 -20.66
N TRP A 643 -6.80 4.72 -20.04
CA TRP A 643 -5.50 4.12 -20.29
C TRP A 643 -5.18 2.92 -19.37
N VAL A 644 -6.01 2.60 -18.38
CA VAL A 644 -5.86 1.40 -17.53
C VAL A 644 -6.99 0.43 -17.87
N GLY A 645 -6.67 -0.65 -18.59
CA GLY A 645 -7.61 -1.65 -19.07
C GLY A 645 -7.75 -2.88 -18.17
N GLY A 646 -8.66 -3.78 -18.54
CA GLY A 646 -8.83 -5.07 -17.88
C GLY A 646 -9.39 -4.96 -16.46
N LEU A 647 -10.19 -3.94 -16.13
CA LEU A 647 -10.76 -3.75 -14.79
C LEU A 647 -12.28 -3.91 -14.74
N ALA A 648 -12.96 -3.62 -15.86
CA ALA A 648 -14.40 -3.81 -16.01
C ALA A 648 -14.81 -5.30 -15.94
N ALA A 649 -16.09 -5.56 -15.78
CA ALA A 649 -16.60 -6.94 -15.79
C ALA A 649 -16.22 -7.63 -17.11
N MET A 650 -15.72 -8.85 -17.03
CA MET A 650 -15.17 -9.55 -18.19
C MET A 650 -16.24 -9.88 -19.23
N ALA A 651 -17.48 -10.09 -18.81
CA ALA A 651 -18.61 -10.25 -19.73
C ALA A 651 -18.85 -9.00 -20.60
N ASP A 652 -18.70 -7.79 -20.04
CA ASP A 652 -18.82 -6.54 -20.79
C ASP A 652 -17.61 -6.36 -21.71
N SER A 653 -16.41 -6.56 -21.17
CA SER A 653 -15.15 -6.55 -21.93
C SER A 653 -15.18 -7.55 -23.10
N ALA A 654 -15.86 -8.68 -22.96
CA ALA A 654 -15.95 -9.70 -24.00
C ALA A 654 -16.75 -9.20 -25.21
N GLY A 655 -17.78 -8.38 -24.99
CA GLY A 655 -18.51 -7.71 -26.05
C GLY A 655 -17.63 -6.73 -26.83
N ASP A 656 -16.83 -5.94 -26.13
CA ASP A 656 -15.90 -4.96 -26.74
C ASP A 656 -14.78 -5.64 -27.53
N VAL A 657 -14.18 -6.69 -26.96
CA VAL A 657 -13.15 -7.49 -27.64
C VAL A 657 -13.75 -8.21 -28.86
N ALA A 658 -14.95 -8.77 -28.76
CA ALA A 658 -15.62 -9.40 -29.90
C ALA A 658 -15.91 -8.42 -31.03
N ALA A 659 -16.31 -7.18 -30.72
CA ALA A 659 -16.49 -6.14 -31.72
C ALA A 659 -15.19 -5.83 -32.46
N PHE A 660 -14.08 -5.72 -31.74
CA PHE A 660 -12.77 -5.47 -32.32
C PHE A 660 -12.25 -6.61 -33.19
N VAL A 661 -12.41 -7.87 -32.73
CA VAL A 661 -12.04 -9.05 -33.52
C VAL A 661 -12.82 -9.11 -34.83
N ARG A 662 -14.14 -8.80 -34.79
CA ARG A 662 -14.97 -8.70 -36.01
C ARG A 662 -14.48 -7.57 -36.92
N GLU A 663 -14.15 -6.40 -36.38
CA GLU A 663 -13.61 -5.30 -37.16
C GLU A 663 -12.29 -5.67 -37.87
N VAL A 664 -11.37 -6.32 -37.15
CA VAL A 664 -10.10 -6.81 -37.71
C VAL A 664 -10.38 -7.82 -38.83
N HIS A 665 -11.24 -8.81 -38.59
CA HIS A 665 -11.63 -9.80 -39.59
C HIS A 665 -12.22 -9.16 -40.85
N GLU A 666 -13.17 -8.23 -40.68
CA GLU A 666 -13.85 -7.55 -41.79
C GLU A 666 -12.89 -6.69 -42.62
N LYS A 667 -12.05 -5.90 -41.95
CA LYS A 667 -11.19 -4.90 -42.61
C LYS A 667 -9.90 -5.48 -43.20
N THR A 668 -9.34 -6.52 -42.60
CA THR A 668 -8.15 -7.21 -43.14
C THR A 668 -8.51 -8.31 -44.16
N GLY A 669 -9.80 -8.69 -44.21
CA GLY A 669 -10.40 -9.50 -45.27
C GLY A 669 -11.16 -10.69 -44.71
N ALA A 670 -12.49 -10.64 -44.82
CA ALA A 670 -13.45 -11.62 -44.27
C ALA A 670 -13.31 -13.09 -44.75
N ARG A 671 -12.33 -13.41 -45.59
CA ARG A 671 -11.98 -14.80 -45.96
C ARG A 671 -10.88 -15.41 -45.07
N LYS A 672 -10.13 -14.58 -44.35
CA LYS A 672 -9.09 -15.01 -43.42
C LYS A 672 -9.66 -15.17 -42.03
N LYS A 673 -9.14 -16.12 -41.26
CA LYS A 673 -9.43 -16.20 -39.83
C LYS A 673 -8.56 -15.20 -39.07
N VAL A 674 -8.85 -15.00 -37.78
CA VAL A 674 -8.06 -14.17 -36.85
C VAL A 674 -7.44 -15.08 -35.80
N ASP A 675 -6.20 -14.82 -35.42
CA ASP A 675 -5.56 -15.47 -34.28
C ASP A 675 -5.55 -14.52 -33.08
N LEU A 676 -5.72 -15.06 -31.87
CA LEU A 676 -5.73 -14.31 -30.61
C LEU A 676 -4.49 -14.69 -29.79
N VAL A 677 -3.79 -13.70 -29.25
CA VAL A 677 -2.72 -13.89 -28.26
C VAL A 677 -3.06 -13.06 -27.03
N GLY A 678 -3.13 -13.69 -25.87
CA GLY A 678 -3.52 -13.00 -24.64
C GLY A 678 -2.61 -13.34 -23.48
N HIS A 679 -2.30 -12.34 -22.65
CA HIS A 679 -1.50 -12.50 -21.44
C HIS A 679 -2.37 -12.35 -20.19
N SER A 680 -2.21 -13.24 -19.20
CA SER A 680 -2.92 -13.20 -17.91
C SER A 680 -4.45 -13.12 -18.10
N GLU A 681 -5.11 -12.06 -17.62
CA GLU A 681 -6.54 -11.79 -17.89
C GLU A 681 -6.87 -11.79 -19.39
N GLY A 682 -6.02 -11.20 -20.23
CA GLY A 682 -6.17 -11.24 -21.69
C GLY A 682 -6.03 -12.65 -22.26
N GLY A 683 -5.27 -13.53 -21.60
CA GLY A 683 -5.22 -14.95 -21.92
C GLY A 683 -6.55 -15.64 -21.61
N VAL A 684 -7.21 -15.26 -20.52
CA VAL A 684 -8.57 -15.73 -20.22
C VAL A 684 -9.56 -15.21 -21.26
N MET A 685 -9.49 -13.93 -21.61
CA MET A 685 -10.34 -13.30 -22.64
C MET A 685 -10.17 -13.92 -24.03
N ALA A 686 -8.94 -14.30 -24.40
CA ALA A 686 -8.65 -14.95 -25.68
C ALA A 686 -9.36 -16.31 -25.84
N VAL A 687 -9.68 -16.97 -24.72
CA VAL A 687 -10.46 -18.22 -24.70
C VAL A 687 -11.96 -17.93 -24.49
N TYR A 688 -12.27 -17.02 -23.56
CA TYR A 688 -13.63 -16.69 -23.14
C TYR A 688 -14.46 -16.02 -24.25
N VAL A 689 -13.85 -15.17 -25.08
CA VAL A 689 -14.55 -14.44 -26.14
C VAL A 689 -15.09 -15.39 -27.23
N PRO A 690 -14.29 -16.28 -27.85
CA PRO A 690 -14.83 -17.29 -28.77
C PRO A 690 -15.84 -18.24 -28.13
N MET A 691 -15.72 -18.50 -26.82
CA MET A 691 -16.64 -19.38 -26.08
C MET A 691 -18.03 -18.75 -25.88
N THR A 692 -18.10 -17.45 -25.58
CA THR A 692 -19.35 -16.80 -25.14
C THR A 692 -19.98 -15.87 -26.17
N GLN A 693 -19.20 -15.34 -27.11
CA GLN A 693 -19.66 -14.31 -28.04
C GLN A 693 -20.07 -14.93 -29.38
N GLU A 694 -21.35 -14.81 -29.70
CA GLU A 694 -21.96 -15.42 -30.89
C GLU A 694 -21.20 -15.06 -32.18
N GLY A 695 -20.89 -16.09 -32.97
CA GLY A 695 -20.21 -16.00 -34.27
C GLY A 695 -18.73 -15.63 -34.22
N VAL A 696 -18.13 -15.44 -33.03
CA VAL A 696 -16.68 -15.12 -32.94
C VAL A 696 -15.82 -16.37 -33.15
N SER A 697 -16.24 -17.54 -32.64
CA SER A 697 -15.56 -18.81 -32.91
C SER A 697 -15.40 -19.09 -34.42
N ASP A 698 -16.42 -18.74 -35.22
CA ASP A 698 -16.43 -18.93 -36.68
C ASP A 698 -15.40 -18.08 -37.42
N ILE A 699 -14.83 -17.06 -36.80
CA ILE A 699 -13.82 -16.19 -37.41
C ILE A 699 -12.45 -16.27 -36.74
N VAL A 700 -12.34 -16.98 -35.61
CA VAL A 700 -11.06 -17.25 -34.93
C VAL A 700 -10.50 -18.61 -35.36
N GLU A 701 -9.17 -18.74 -35.48
CA GLU A 701 -8.50 -20.02 -35.75
C GLU A 701 -7.64 -20.47 -34.57
N HIS A 702 -6.62 -19.68 -34.18
CA HIS A 702 -5.78 -19.98 -33.02
C HIS A 702 -6.01 -19.03 -31.86
N THR A 703 -6.03 -19.58 -30.64
CA THR A 703 -5.89 -18.84 -29.39
C THR A 703 -4.59 -19.27 -28.70
N VAL A 704 -3.71 -18.32 -28.41
CA VAL A 704 -2.51 -18.54 -27.60
C VAL A 704 -2.65 -17.77 -26.29
N ALA A 705 -2.77 -18.49 -25.18
CA ALA A 705 -3.02 -17.90 -23.87
C ALA A 705 -1.78 -18.08 -22.97
N LEU A 706 -1.19 -16.97 -22.53
CA LEU A 706 0.00 -16.93 -21.68
C LEU A 706 -0.45 -16.78 -20.22
N GLY A 707 -0.21 -17.80 -19.41
CA GLY A 707 -0.59 -17.82 -17.99
C GLY A 707 -2.06 -17.52 -17.69
N PRO A 708 -3.08 -18.00 -18.45
CA PRO A 708 -4.47 -17.64 -18.20
C PRO A 708 -4.99 -18.22 -16.89
N ALA A 709 -5.82 -17.51 -16.14
CA ALA A 709 -6.41 -17.97 -14.89
C ALA A 709 -7.79 -18.66 -15.06
N ILE A 710 -7.90 -19.65 -15.97
CA ILE A 710 -9.18 -20.29 -16.36
C ILE A 710 -9.94 -20.89 -15.17
N TYR A 711 -9.25 -21.67 -14.34
CA TYR A 711 -9.79 -22.29 -13.12
C TYR A 711 -9.38 -21.54 -11.85
N GLY A 712 -9.21 -20.23 -12.00
CA GLY A 712 -8.98 -19.26 -10.94
C GLY A 712 -7.54 -19.24 -10.45
N ALA A 713 -7.01 -18.03 -10.29
CA ALA A 713 -5.70 -17.82 -9.68
C ALA A 713 -5.83 -17.56 -8.16
N ARG A 714 -4.69 -17.65 -7.47
CA ARG A 714 -4.55 -17.12 -6.11
C ARG A 714 -4.38 -15.61 -6.21
N TYR A 715 -5.49 -14.87 -6.25
CA TYR A 715 -5.46 -13.40 -6.28
C TYR A 715 -5.22 -12.76 -4.89
N PHE A 716 -4.91 -13.55 -3.85
CA PHE A 716 -4.40 -13.00 -2.59
C PHE A 716 -3.02 -12.40 -2.85
N GLY A 717 -2.88 -11.09 -2.74
CA GLY A 717 -1.60 -10.44 -3.01
C GLY A 717 -1.43 -9.95 -4.46
N PHE A 718 -2.52 -9.66 -5.19
CA PHE A 718 -2.42 -8.89 -6.43
C PHE A 718 -1.83 -7.47 -6.24
N THR A 719 -1.45 -7.09 -5.02
CA THR A 719 -0.50 -6.00 -4.80
C THR A 719 0.75 -6.25 -5.63
N ASP A 720 1.35 -7.43 -5.64
CA ASP A 720 2.72 -7.65 -6.13
C ASP A 720 2.90 -7.52 -7.66
N LEU A 721 1.81 -7.58 -8.45
CA LEU A 721 1.88 -7.31 -9.90
C LEU A 721 2.18 -5.84 -10.24
N TRP A 722 1.87 -4.94 -9.31
CA TRP A 722 2.08 -3.50 -9.46
C TRP A 722 3.50 -3.04 -9.09
N TYR A 723 4.38 -3.99 -8.74
CA TYR A 723 5.66 -3.71 -8.07
C TYR A 723 6.84 -3.60 -9.03
N ILE A 724 6.59 -3.71 -10.34
CA ILE A 724 7.64 -3.74 -11.38
C ILE A 724 8.02 -2.32 -11.84
N GLY A 725 7.20 -1.31 -11.52
CA GLY A 725 7.40 0.09 -11.93
C GLY A 725 7.66 1.09 -10.79
N GLY A 726 7.93 0.64 -9.56
CA GLY A 726 8.21 1.52 -8.40
C GLY A 726 6.99 2.23 -7.77
N GLN A 727 7.21 3.17 -6.84
CA GLN A 727 6.17 3.78 -6.00
C GLN A 727 5.06 4.52 -6.79
N ALA A 728 5.41 5.14 -7.92
CA ALA A 728 4.44 5.89 -8.74
C ALA A 728 3.38 5.00 -9.39
N THR A 729 3.74 3.78 -9.80
CA THR A 729 2.77 2.80 -10.30
C THR A 729 1.98 2.16 -9.15
N ARG A 730 2.59 2.02 -7.96
CA ARG A 730 1.91 1.57 -6.72
C ARG A 730 0.81 2.53 -6.24
N ASP A 731 1.06 3.85 -6.29
CA ASP A 731 0.07 4.85 -5.86
C ASP A 731 -1.08 4.98 -6.86
N ILE A 732 -0.81 4.86 -8.16
CA ILE A 732 -1.84 4.87 -9.22
C ILE A 732 -2.68 3.59 -9.16
N ALA A 733 -2.06 2.43 -8.98
CA ALA A 733 -2.73 1.15 -8.78
C ALA A 733 -3.64 1.14 -7.53
N GLY A 734 -3.10 1.64 -6.41
CA GLY A 734 -3.81 1.78 -5.16
C GLY A 734 -4.97 2.76 -5.27
N ALA A 735 -4.80 3.88 -5.98
CA ALA A 735 -5.86 4.84 -6.25
C ALA A 735 -6.96 4.27 -7.16
N VAL A 736 -6.60 3.53 -8.21
CA VAL A 736 -7.54 2.88 -9.14
C VAL A 736 -8.34 1.78 -8.44
N MET A 737 -7.68 0.89 -7.67
CA MET A 737 -8.36 -0.17 -6.91
C MET A 737 -9.25 0.38 -5.79
N LYS A 738 -8.82 1.44 -5.09
CA LYS A 738 -9.56 2.06 -3.99
C LYS A 738 -10.73 2.93 -4.46
N SER A 739 -10.68 3.46 -5.68
CA SER A 739 -11.68 4.38 -6.22
C SER A 739 -12.66 3.74 -7.20
N LEU A 740 -12.25 2.71 -7.94
CA LEU A 740 -12.99 2.17 -9.10
C LEU A 740 -13.36 0.68 -8.98
N GLY A 741 -12.67 -0.08 -8.12
CA GLY A 741 -12.86 -1.54 -8.01
C GLY A 741 -12.25 -2.32 -9.19
N CYS A 742 -12.28 -3.66 -9.11
CA CYS A 742 -11.81 -4.54 -10.18
C CYS A 742 -12.79 -5.70 -10.33
N ALA A 743 -13.77 -5.53 -11.21
CA ALA A 743 -14.79 -6.56 -11.46
C ALA A 743 -14.19 -7.78 -12.17
N ALA A 744 -13.21 -7.58 -13.07
CA ALA A 744 -12.47 -8.69 -13.70
C ALA A 744 -11.71 -9.56 -12.67
N CYS A 745 -11.20 -8.96 -11.59
CA CYS A 745 -10.56 -9.71 -10.50
C CYS A 745 -11.56 -10.66 -9.83
N ASP A 746 -12.79 -10.17 -9.58
CA ASP A 746 -13.87 -10.97 -8.99
C ASP A 746 -14.38 -12.05 -9.94
N ASP A 747 -14.43 -11.76 -11.25
CA ASP A 747 -14.89 -12.68 -12.29
C ASP A 747 -13.96 -13.89 -12.47
N MET A 748 -12.64 -13.69 -12.45
CA MET A 748 -11.63 -14.77 -12.57
C MET A 748 -11.30 -15.48 -11.26
N ALA A 749 -11.64 -14.90 -10.10
CA ALA A 749 -11.34 -15.54 -8.83
C ALA A 749 -12.01 -16.92 -8.73
N THR A 750 -11.43 -17.85 -7.95
CA THR A 750 -12.06 -19.15 -7.72
C THR A 750 -13.47 -18.98 -7.10
N GLY A 751 -14.50 -19.30 -7.88
CA GLY A 751 -15.92 -19.13 -7.57
C GLY A 751 -16.57 -17.87 -8.17
N GLY A 752 -15.81 -17.07 -8.92
CA GLY A 752 -16.26 -15.90 -9.69
C GLY A 752 -17.14 -16.25 -10.87
N ALA A 753 -17.76 -15.24 -11.50
CA ALA A 753 -18.74 -15.46 -12.57
C ALA A 753 -18.11 -16.17 -13.78
N VAL A 754 -17.02 -15.62 -14.33
CA VAL A 754 -16.31 -16.21 -15.47
C VAL A 754 -15.67 -17.56 -15.10
N TYR A 755 -15.12 -17.70 -13.90
CA TYR A 755 -14.66 -19.00 -13.39
C TYR A 755 -15.76 -20.07 -13.43
N ASN A 756 -16.97 -19.74 -12.96
CA ASN A 756 -18.08 -20.69 -12.97
C ASN A 756 -18.57 -20.97 -14.39
N GLU A 757 -18.56 -19.98 -15.29
CA GLU A 757 -18.91 -20.19 -16.70
C GLU A 757 -17.95 -21.17 -17.40
N PHE A 758 -16.65 -21.13 -17.10
CA PHE A 758 -15.71 -22.15 -17.59
C PHE A 758 -15.97 -23.54 -16.99
N LEU A 759 -16.40 -23.64 -15.73
CA LEU A 759 -16.76 -24.92 -15.12
C LEU A 759 -18.07 -25.50 -15.68
N ASP A 760 -19.02 -24.63 -16.02
CA ASP A 760 -20.34 -25.00 -16.51
C ASP A 760 -20.36 -25.20 -18.05
N ALA A 761 -19.28 -24.81 -18.75
CA ALA A 761 -19.14 -24.99 -20.18
C ALA A 761 -19.12 -26.49 -20.54
N GLU A 762 -19.98 -26.90 -21.47
CA GLU A 762 -19.92 -28.24 -22.07
C GLU A 762 -18.64 -28.43 -22.89
N LYS A 763 -18.16 -27.33 -23.49
CA LYS A 763 -16.90 -27.25 -24.22
C LYS A 763 -16.34 -25.83 -24.13
N ILE A 764 -15.10 -25.70 -23.68
CA ILE A 764 -14.39 -24.42 -23.53
C ILE A 764 -13.88 -23.95 -24.90
N VAL A 765 -13.17 -24.82 -25.63
CA VAL A 765 -12.62 -24.49 -26.95
C VAL A 765 -13.56 -24.98 -28.04
N GLN A 766 -14.15 -24.04 -28.79
CA GLN A 766 -15.19 -24.33 -29.78
C GLN A 766 -14.69 -25.18 -30.95
N ASP A 767 -15.58 -25.90 -31.62
CA ASP A 767 -15.25 -26.75 -32.77
C ASP A 767 -14.59 -25.94 -33.91
N GLY A 768 -13.42 -26.41 -34.36
CA GLY A 768 -12.65 -25.74 -35.41
C GLY A 768 -11.67 -24.67 -34.91
N ASN A 769 -11.70 -24.33 -33.61
CA ASN A 769 -10.69 -23.50 -32.97
C ASN A 769 -9.58 -24.37 -32.38
N LYS A 770 -8.37 -23.81 -32.28
CA LYS A 770 -7.20 -24.42 -31.63
C LYS A 770 -6.75 -23.53 -30.49
N ALA A 771 -6.32 -24.12 -29.37
CA ALA A 771 -5.80 -23.37 -28.24
C ALA A 771 -4.42 -23.88 -27.82
N THR A 772 -3.49 -22.96 -27.58
CA THR A 772 -2.21 -23.25 -26.92
C THR A 772 -2.13 -22.44 -25.63
N VAL A 773 -2.11 -23.12 -24.50
CA VAL A 773 -1.91 -22.53 -23.17
C VAL A 773 -0.42 -22.65 -22.84
N ILE A 774 0.27 -21.52 -22.73
CA ILE A 774 1.69 -21.46 -22.35
C ILE A 774 1.77 -21.03 -20.90
N VAL A 775 2.41 -21.83 -20.05
CA VAL A 775 2.54 -21.61 -18.61
C VAL A 775 3.98 -21.77 -18.18
N SER A 776 4.36 -21.10 -17.09
CA SER A 776 5.67 -21.29 -16.48
C SER A 776 5.56 -22.10 -15.20
N ARG A 777 6.53 -22.99 -14.95
CA ARG A 777 6.68 -23.67 -13.66
C ARG A 777 7.14 -22.72 -12.56
N SER A 778 7.75 -21.60 -12.95
CA SER A 778 8.18 -20.51 -12.05
C SER A 778 7.09 -19.47 -11.81
N ASP A 779 5.91 -19.62 -12.43
CA ASP A 779 4.76 -18.75 -12.19
C ASP A 779 4.23 -18.90 -10.75
N LYS A 780 4.36 -17.84 -9.96
CA LYS A 780 3.94 -17.79 -8.55
C LYS A 780 2.51 -17.24 -8.38
N LEU A 781 1.94 -16.63 -9.42
CA LEU A 781 0.62 -15.97 -9.37
C LEU A 781 -0.49 -16.90 -9.87
N VAL A 782 -0.28 -17.48 -11.06
CA VAL A 782 -1.20 -18.40 -11.70
C VAL A 782 -0.52 -19.75 -11.78
N THR A 783 -0.85 -20.63 -10.83
CA THR A 783 -0.28 -21.98 -10.84
C THR A 783 -0.65 -22.69 -12.15
N PRO A 784 0.22 -23.53 -12.73
CA PRO A 784 -0.05 -24.20 -14.01
C PRO A 784 -1.39 -24.97 -14.06
N ASN A 785 -1.83 -25.54 -12.93
CA ASN A 785 -3.10 -26.25 -12.83
C ASN A 785 -4.33 -25.32 -12.95
N ALA A 786 -4.18 -24.04 -12.64
CA ALA A 786 -5.24 -23.05 -12.81
C ALA A 786 -5.43 -22.64 -14.28
N SER A 787 -4.42 -22.81 -15.12
CA SER A 787 -4.45 -22.42 -16.54
C SER A 787 -4.80 -23.56 -17.48
N ARG A 788 -4.46 -24.78 -17.09
CA ARG A 788 -4.51 -25.96 -17.95
C ARG A 788 -5.94 -26.26 -18.43
N ILE A 789 -6.15 -26.34 -19.74
CA ILE A 789 -7.42 -26.78 -20.35
C ILE A 789 -7.23 -28.17 -20.95
N ASP A 790 -7.98 -29.17 -20.46
CA ASP A 790 -7.89 -30.57 -20.88
C ASP A 790 -8.99 -30.95 -21.88
N GLU A 791 -8.92 -30.39 -23.09
CA GLU A 791 -9.86 -30.67 -24.20
C GLU A 791 -9.12 -31.09 -25.49
N GLU A 792 -9.84 -31.78 -26.38
CA GLU A 792 -9.29 -32.16 -27.70
C GLU A 792 -9.03 -30.91 -28.55
N GLY A 793 -7.83 -30.82 -29.14
CA GLY A 793 -7.40 -29.63 -29.90
C GLY A 793 -6.71 -28.56 -29.06
N VAL A 794 -6.54 -28.80 -27.75
CA VAL A 794 -5.82 -27.90 -26.84
C VAL A 794 -4.42 -28.43 -26.51
N ARG A 795 -3.41 -27.54 -26.54
CA ARG A 795 -2.04 -27.82 -26.15
C ARG A 795 -1.69 -27.05 -24.90
N ASN A 796 -1.25 -27.74 -23.85
CA ASN A 796 -0.71 -27.09 -22.65
C ASN A 796 0.81 -27.26 -22.68
N VAL A 797 1.54 -26.15 -22.70
CA VAL A 797 2.99 -26.09 -22.87
C VAL A 797 3.60 -25.42 -21.65
N PHE A 798 4.57 -26.08 -21.03
CA PHE A 798 5.43 -25.41 -20.07
C PHE A 798 6.61 -24.79 -20.79
N VAL A 799 6.96 -23.54 -20.46
CA VAL A 799 8.16 -22.88 -21.01
C VAL A 799 9.39 -23.78 -20.82
N GLN A 800 9.53 -24.36 -19.63
CA GLN A 800 10.66 -25.21 -19.27
C GLN A 800 10.69 -26.57 -19.96
N ASP A 801 9.65 -26.97 -20.71
CA ASP A 801 9.73 -28.17 -21.55
C ASP A 801 10.53 -27.92 -22.84
N THR A 802 10.58 -26.66 -23.30
CA THR A 802 11.36 -26.25 -24.48
C THR A 802 12.65 -25.54 -24.08
N CYS A 803 12.60 -24.74 -23.01
CA CYS A 803 13.71 -23.96 -22.49
C CYS A 803 13.93 -24.27 -20.99
N PRO A 804 14.61 -25.37 -20.63
CA PRO A 804 14.67 -25.87 -19.25
C PRO A 804 15.24 -24.90 -18.21
N ASP A 805 16.17 -24.05 -18.63
CA ASP A 805 16.84 -23.06 -17.77
C ASP A 805 16.09 -21.73 -17.69
N ASP A 806 15.04 -21.56 -18.48
CA ASP A 806 14.23 -20.35 -18.48
C ASP A 806 13.32 -20.34 -17.26
N LYS A 807 13.56 -19.41 -16.32
CA LYS A 807 12.80 -19.32 -15.08
C LYS A 807 11.75 -18.20 -15.10
N VAL A 808 11.30 -17.78 -16.28
CA VAL A 808 10.31 -16.71 -16.45
C VAL A 808 9.12 -16.83 -15.49
N GLY A 809 8.83 -15.79 -14.72
CA GLY A 809 7.70 -15.68 -13.81
C GLY A 809 6.41 -15.25 -14.54
N HIS A 810 5.37 -14.86 -13.79
CA HIS A 810 4.07 -14.55 -14.41
C HIS A 810 4.14 -13.35 -15.33
N VAL A 811 4.73 -12.25 -14.87
CA VAL A 811 4.82 -11.02 -15.66
C VAL A 811 5.81 -11.20 -16.79
N GLY A 812 6.92 -11.90 -16.52
CA GLY A 812 7.94 -12.16 -17.54
C GLY A 812 7.37 -12.79 -18.83
N LEU A 813 6.26 -13.54 -18.76
CA LEU A 813 5.61 -14.15 -19.93
C LEU A 813 5.27 -13.15 -21.06
N MET A 814 5.06 -11.87 -20.76
CA MET A 814 4.76 -10.84 -21.77
C MET A 814 5.99 -10.41 -22.60
N TRP A 815 7.21 -10.52 -22.04
CA TRP A 815 8.46 -9.99 -22.66
C TRP A 815 9.52 -11.04 -22.96
N ASP A 816 9.36 -12.26 -22.47
CA ASP A 816 10.33 -13.33 -22.63
C ASP A 816 10.40 -13.85 -24.08
N ARG A 817 11.61 -13.90 -24.66
CA ARG A 817 11.78 -14.30 -26.07
C ARG A 817 11.61 -15.79 -26.30
N SER A 818 11.85 -16.63 -25.29
CA SER A 818 11.51 -18.05 -25.35
C SER A 818 10.00 -18.21 -25.50
N VAL A 819 9.22 -17.43 -24.73
CA VAL A 819 7.76 -17.41 -24.84
C VAL A 819 7.32 -16.91 -26.21
N TRP A 820 7.98 -15.88 -26.78
CA TRP A 820 7.68 -15.43 -28.15
C TRP A 820 7.93 -16.52 -29.20
N GLY A 821 9.00 -17.31 -29.04
CA GLY A 821 9.27 -18.49 -29.86
C GLY A 821 8.14 -19.52 -29.79
N LEU A 822 7.64 -19.81 -28.59
CA LEU A 822 6.49 -20.69 -28.38
C LEU A 822 5.20 -20.14 -29.00
N VAL A 823 4.95 -18.83 -28.89
CA VAL A 823 3.80 -18.17 -29.54
C VAL A 823 3.87 -18.34 -31.05
N ILE A 824 5.03 -18.07 -31.67
CA ILE A 824 5.20 -18.22 -33.13
C ILE A 824 5.00 -19.68 -33.56
N ASN A 825 5.55 -20.63 -32.80
CA ASN A 825 5.35 -22.05 -33.07
C ASN A 825 3.87 -22.45 -32.98
N ALA A 826 3.10 -21.83 -32.09
CA ALA A 826 1.67 -22.05 -31.98
C ALA A 826 0.89 -21.44 -33.16
N LEU A 827 1.22 -20.21 -33.57
CA LEU A 827 0.59 -19.53 -34.71
C LEU A 827 0.90 -20.18 -36.07
N GLU A 828 2.11 -20.76 -36.23
CA GLU A 828 2.52 -21.44 -37.47
C GLU A 828 2.31 -22.96 -37.43
N GLU A 829 1.83 -23.50 -36.30
CA GLU A 829 1.71 -24.93 -36.02
C GLU A 829 3.02 -25.73 -36.18
N THR A 830 4.16 -25.06 -35.99
CA THR A 830 5.50 -25.66 -36.04
C THR A 830 6.03 -25.96 -34.64
N TYR A 831 5.30 -26.79 -33.88
CA TYR A 831 5.54 -26.99 -32.44
C TYR A 831 6.94 -27.52 -32.09
N ASP A 832 7.61 -28.24 -33.00
CA ASP A 832 8.95 -28.81 -32.77
C ASP A 832 10.10 -27.89 -33.23
N ARG A 833 9.79 -26.68 -33.73
CA ARG A 833 10.83 -25.74 -34.20
C ARG A 833 11.60 -25.19 -32.99
N SER A 834 12.92 -25.38 -33.00
CA SER A 834 13.83 -24.81 -32.00
C SER A 834 14.06 -23.31 -32.23
N PHE A 835 14.28 -22.58 -31.14
CA PHE A 835 14.71 -21.19 -31.09
C PHE A 835 15.67 -20.99 -29.91
N GLU A 836 16.39 -19.88 -29.86
CA GLU A 836 17.27 -19.56 -28.73
C GLU A 836 16.43 -19.26 -27.49
N CYS A 837 16.80 -19.88 -26.37
CA CYS A 837 16.14 -19.71 -25.08
C CYS A 837 16.77 -18.56 -24.29
N ASP A 838 15.93 -17.74 -23.68
CA ASP A 838 16.31 -16.79 -22.63
C ASP A 838 16.43 -17.50 -21.28
N GLN A 839 16.98 -16.81 -20.27
CA GLN A 839 17.05 -17.31 -18.89
C GLN A 839 15.79 -16.96 -18.07
N GLY A 840 14.92 -16.09 -18.61
CA GLY A 840 13.72 -15.60 -17.95
C GLY A 840 13.98 -14.73 -16.71
N LEU A 841 13.00 -13.88 -16.37
CA LEU A 841 12.97 -13.13 -15.11
C LEU A 841 11.97 -13.82 -14.16
N GLU A 842 12.37 -14.22 -12.96
CA GLU A 842 11.51 -14.92 -11.96
C GLU A 842 10.42 -14.03 -11.30
N ILE A 843 9.83 -13.10 -12.05
CA ILE A 843 8.85 -12.10 -11.57
C ILE A 843 7.45 -12.41 -12.12
#